data_AF-A0A812U739-F1
#
_entry.id   AF-A0A812U739-F1
#
_cell.length_a   1.000
_cell.length_b   1.000
_cell.length_c   1.000
_cell.angle_alpha   90.00
_cell.angle_beta   90.00
_cell.angle_gamma   90.00
#
_symmetry.space_group_name_H-M   'P 1'
#
loop_
_entity.id
_entity.type
_entity.pdbx_description
1 polymer ?
#
loop_
_entity_poly.entity_id
_entity_poly.type
_entity_poly.pdbx_seq_one_letter_code
_entity_poly.pdbx_strand_id
1 'polypeptide(L)'
;AVGSEHIIISGSDISITNTSAADGGAFESNNMSIVGGLLAINGSTAERDGGAISSASLTMENTSVSIRNTSAGRDGGSISSREVSGSTSMLHISGGVSGHEGGGMRAGHLAWHGGALVMDGCSAQLFGGCVFSDHDLALDGKLSFEHCRSGSAGGGMYLKGHLKADSRISFANCTSQMGDAVYAEGDMRLKELEMSGSTASLRAPGHIAIALLSCWDARICYAEGHASLQVANAVCPRGTGFLPDELTEAGQGCLPCPASTFRVSGLAHNCSRCPTIPGANVGCTATKLSIPAGWTVDSSNYSNWARCPVTSTCPGGLLEAGYEAKAGPKETAPMCAEGYAGAGCMHCADNYSRADANPLQCIQCSTSTKEAAFFMTMQVVKNVVLLVSAAASVSNAKRDHAASSILINELMAFAAVATIAMSAVMQTPSYGRLSTSTRNSLVSLQIPVDFASGQGNSGQFSNQCFLALLGCAPTAINTHLLTSIVPACLIVGLAAVRSTGTAAVVGTNVFLPSFMANFGRYLVMYRLRPEDTAGSAVQLDFLPPGARTIVIPAILTCIAVCLAAGVGSWTYAVQTRKEPLPAHVLYLTAAYQPSCAAWEVERLIRKMLLSLLTAMVPVSLSPALQMGGVGMILLVSLTLYMRYKPYKVDRWNKSEEALLVAALAMTIMTTCLLANDLHWARSTGTQDALMFAIGFLAAGVTLTMMVLIARAFYREHYAK
;
A
#
# COMPACT_ATOMS: atom_id res chain seq x y z
N ALA A 1 -41.44 -53.76 -15.11
CA ALA A 1 -40.70 -53.93 -13.86
C ALA A 1 -40.20 -55.37 -13.77
N VAL A 2 -39.07 -55.61 -13.10
CA VAL A 2 -38.52 -56.92 -12.81
C VAL A 2 -38.69 -57.18 -11.31
N GLY A 3 -39.43 -58.23 -10.96
CA GLY A 3 -39.64 -58.66 -9.57
C GLY A 3 -38.96 -60.01 -9.33
N SER A 4 -38.17 -60.12 -8.27
CA SER A 4 -37.53 -61.39 -7.85
C SER A 4 -37.18 -61.31 -6.37
N GLU A 5 -37.05 -62.44 -5.66
CA GLU A 5 -36.53 -62.42 -4.30
C GLU A 5 -35.06 -61.95 -4.23
N HIS A 6 -34.29 -62.30 -5.27
CA HIS A 6 -32.89 -61.94 -5.42
C HIS A 6 -32.61 -61.44 -6.83
N ILE A 7 -31.95 -60.28 -6.94
CA ILE A 7 -31.50 -59.69 -8.21
C ILE A 7 -30.00 -59.43 -8.11
N ILE A 8 -29.23 -59.96 -9.06
CA ILE A 8 -27.79 -59.72 -9.16
C ILE A 8 -27.52 -59.16 -10.56
N ILE A 9 -26.99 -57.94 -10.62
CA ILE A 9 -26.49 -57.30 -11.84
C ILE A 9 -24.98 -57.26 -11.73
N SER A 10 -24.27 -57.99 -12.58
CA SER A 10 -22.80 -58.07 -12.52
C SER A 10 -22.18 -57.75 -13.88
N GLY A 11 -21.28 -56.76 -13.92
CA GLY A 11 -20.49 -56.39 -15.09
C GLY A 11 -21.28 -56.02 -16.34
N SER A 12 -22.55 -55.64 -16.18
CA SER A 12 -23.50 -55.44 -17.28
C SER A 12 -23.95 -53.98 -17.36
N ASP A 13 -24.25 -53.52 -18.58
CA ASP A 13 -24.85 -52.22 -18.82
C ASP A 13 -26.35 -52.39 -19.06
N ILE A 14 -27.18 -51.91 -18.12
CA ILE A 14 -28.63 -52.07 -18.14
C ILE A 14 -29.30 -50.70 -18.21
N SER A 15 -30.25 -50.54 -19.12
CA SER A 15 -31.11 -49.36 -19.19
C SER A 15 -32.58 -49.74 -19.13
N ILE A 16 -33.33 -49.08 -18.24
CA ILE A 16 -34.78 -49.25 -18.08
C ILE A 16 -35.45 -47.87 -18.16
N THR A 17 -36.52 -47.77 -18.94
CA THR A 17 -37.22 -46.49 -19.14
C THR A 17 -38.73 -46.65 -19.06
N ASN A 18 -39.41 -45.66 -18.47
CA ASN A 18 -40.87 -45.49 -18.51
C ASN A 18 -41.65 -46.73 -18.03
N THR A 19 -41.24 -47.28 -16.89
CA THR A 19 -41.90 -48.43 -16.28
C THR A 19 -42.74 -48.02 -15.08
N SER A 20 -43.81 -48.78 -14.80
CA SER A 20 -44.67 -48.54 -13.64
C SER A 20 -44.96 -49.85 -12.90
N ALA A 21 -45.02 -49.80 -11.57
CA ALA A 21 -45.34 -50.93 -10.69
C ALA A 21 -45.97 -50.47 -9.37
N ALA A 22 -46.44 -51.41 -8.55
CA ALA A 22 -46.92 -51.10 -7.20
C ALA A 22 -45.75 -50.62 -6.31
N ASP A 23 -44.63 -51.32 -6.36
CA ASP A 23 -43.36 -50.99 -5.71
C ASP A 23 -42.23 -51.21 -6.71
N GLY A 24 -41.16 -50.43 -6.61
CA GLY A 24 -39.98 -50.67 -7.43
C GLY A 24 -40.27 -50.51 -8.92
N GLY A 25 -40.56 -49.28 -9.36
CA GLY A 25 -41.07 -49.01 -10.72
C GLY A 25 -40.26 -49.67 -11.84
N ALA A 26 -38.96 -49.87 -11.65
CA ALA A 26 -38.10 -50.71 -12.49
C ALA A 26 -37.79 -52.07 -11.85
N PHE A 27 -37.37 -52.11 -10.58
CA PHE A 27 -36.96 -53.32 -9.85
C PHE A 27 -37.60 -53.42 -8.48
N GLU A 28 -38.14 -54.60 -8.16
CA GLU A 28 -38.62 -54.97 -6.82
C GLU A 28 -37.90 -56.26 -6.37
N SER A 29 -37.20 -56.23 -5.23
CA SER A 29 -36.50 -57.41 -4.73
C SER A 29 -36.27 -57.42 -3.22
N ASN A 30 -36.24 -58.59 -2.57
CA ASN A 30 -35.76 -58.61 -1.18
C ASN A 30 -34.28 -58.23 -1.11
N ASN A 31 -33.45 -58.80 -1.98
CA ASN A 31 -32.01 -58.52 -2.02
C ASN A 31 -31.58 -58.16 -3.43
N MET A 32 -30.95 -56.99 -3.60
CA MET A 32 -30.42 -56.54 -4.87
C MET A 32 -28.93 -56.22 -4.74
N SER A 33 -28.11 -56.81 -5.61
CA SER A 33 -26.67 -56.55 -5.67
C SER A 33 -26.29 -56.09 -7.07
N ILE A 34 -25.60 -54.96 -7.16
CA ILE A 34 -25.09 -54.38 -8.40
C ILE A 34 -23.57 -54.30 -8.28
N VAL A 35 -22.86 -55.12 -9.03
CA VAL A 35 -21.39 -55.23 -8.97
C VAL A 35 -20.79 -54.94 -10.33
N GLY A 36 -20.11 -53.82 -10.48
CA GLY A 36 -19.59 -53.38 -11.78
C GLY A 36 -20.69 -52.93 -12.76
N GLY A 37 -20.26 -52.40 -13.91
CA GLY A 37 -21.17 -51.98 -15.00
C GLY A 37 -21.94 -50.68 -14.74
N LEU A 38 -22.80 -50.33 -15.69
CA LEU A 38 -23.66 -49.15 -15.67
C LEU A 38 -25.15 -49.54 -15.52
N LEU A 39 -25.84 -48.96 -14.54
CA LEU A 39 -27.30 -49.04 -14.45
C LEU A 39 -27.93 -47.67 -14.69
N ALA A 40 -28.78 -47.54 -15.71
CA ALA A 40 -29.49 -46.32 -16.04
C ALA A 40 -31.01 -46.52 -15.99
N ILE A 41 -31.71 -45.81 -15.11
CA ILE A 41 -33.17 -45.87 -14.99
C ILE A 41 -33.75 -44.47 -15.22
N ASN A 42 -34.76 -44.32 -16.07
CA ASN A 42 -35.36 -43.02 -16.37
C ASN A 42 -36.88 -43.09 -16.51
N GLY A 43 -37.60 -42.19 -15.85
CA GLY A 43 -39.05 -42.05 -16.02
C GLY A 43 -39.87 -43.18 -15.39
N SER A 44 -39.32 -43.90 -14.41
CA SER A 44 -40.03 -44.99 -13.73
C SER A 44 -40.90 -44.47 -12.57
N THR A 45 -42.05 -45.11 -12.36
CA THR A 45 -43.01 -44.73 -11.31
C THR A 45 -43.44 -45.91 -10.45
N ALA A 46 -43.66 -45.68 -9.16
CA ALA A 46 -44.23 -46.65 -8.23
C ALA A 46 -45.44 -46.07 -7.50
N GLU A 47 -46.50 -46.86 -7.31
CA GLU A 47 -47.68 -46.42 -6.53
C GLU A 47 -47.35 -46.21 -5.05
N ARG A 48 -46.45 -47.02 -4.49
CA ARG A 48 -46.06 -47.00 -3.09
C ARG A 48 -44.60 -46.59 -2.94
N ASP A 49 -43.67 -47.54 -2.97
CA ASP A 49 -42.30 -47.30 -2.55
C ASP A 49 -41.30 -47.55 -3.69
N GLY A 50 -40.24 -46.72 -3.76
CA GLY A 50 -39.13 -46.93 -4.69
C GLY A 50 -39.48 -46.68 -6.14
N GLY A 51 -39.51 -45.42 -6.57
CA GLY A 51 -39.93 -45.05 -7.94
C GLY A 51 -39.15 -45.76 -9.05
N ALA A 52 -37.90 -46.12 -8.80
CA ALA A 52 -37.11 -47.04 -9.62
C ALA A 52 -36.86 -48.38 -8.92
N ILE A 53 -36.32 -48.36 -7.69
CA ILE A 53 -35.85 -49.56 -6.98
C ILE A 53 -36.54 -49.63 -5.62
N SER A 54 -37.20 -50.75 -5.34
CA SER A 54 -37.67 -51.09 -3.99
C SER A 54 -37.01 -52.38 -3.54
N SER A 55 -36.30 -52.34 -2.41
CA SER A 55 -35.65 -53.53 -1.87
C SER A 55 -35.59 -53.66 -0.36
N ALA A 56 -35.34 -54.84 0.19
CA ALA A 56 -34.97 -54.92 1.61
C ALA A 56 -33.49 -54.57 1.80
N SER A 57 -32.60 -55.08 0.95
CA SER A 57 -31.16 -54.77 0.95
C SER A 57 -30.68 -54.47 -0.47
N LEU A 58 -29.99 -53.35 -0.64
CA LEU A 58 -29.37 -52.90 -1.89
C LEU A 58 -27.86 -52.70 -1.68
N THR A 59 -27.05 -53.48 -2.38
CA THR A 59 -25.59 -53.37 -2.36
C THR A 59 -25.07 -52.94 -3.73
N MET A 60 -24.23 -51.92 -3.76
CA MET A 60 -23.59 -51.37 -4.96
C MET A 60 -22.07 -51.38 -4.81
N GLU A 61 -21.37 -52.16 -5.62
CA GLU A 61 -19.92 -52.28 -5.57
C GLU A 61 -19.29 -51.95 -6.92
N ASN A 62 -18.40 -50.95 -6.95
CA ASN A 62 -17.66 -50.55 -8.14
C ASN A 62 -18.57 -50.31 -9.37
N THR A 63 -19.76 -49.76 -9.16
CA THR A 63 -20.78 -49.56 -10.21
C THR A 63 -21.08 -48.08 -10.43
N SER A 64 -21.60 -47.74 -11.61
CA SER A 64 -22.19 -46.44 -11.89
C SER A 64 -23.70 -46.59 -12.07
N VAL A 65 -24.48 -45.95 -11.20
CA VAL A 65 -25.94 -45.99 -11.21
C VAL A 65 -26.46 -44.57 -11.46
N SER A 66 -27.28 -44.37 -12.49
CA SER A 66 -27.97 -43.12 -12.76
C SER A 66 -29.48 -43.34 -12.79
N ILE A 67 -30.21 -42.63 -11.93
CA ILE A 67 -31.67 -42.69 -11.85
C ILE A 67 -32.23 -41.29 -12.08
N ARG A 68 -33.18 -41.16 -13.00
CA ARG A 68 -33.70 -39.84 -13.41
C ARG A 68 -35.22 -39.82 -13.50
N ASN A 69 -35.82 -38.71 -13.09
CA ASN A 69 -37.24 -38.39 -13.27
C ASN A 69 -38.17 -39.51 -12.79
N THR A 70 -37.91 -40.04 -11.59
CA THR A 70 -38.72 -41.11 -11.02
C THR A 70 -39.65 -40.58 -9.94
N SER A 71 -40.74 -41.28 -9.70
CA SER A 71 -41.68 -40.90 -8.64
C SER A 71 -42.24 -42.09 -7.87
N ALA A 72 -42.40 -41.94 -6.56
CA ALA A 72 -43.08 -42.89 -5.69
C ALA A 72 -44.25 -42.21 -4.98
N GLY A 73 -45.41 -42.88 -4.91
CA GLY A 73 -46.59 -42.33 -4.24
C GLY A 73 -46.44 -42.19 -2.71
N ARG A 74 -45.51 -42.94 -2.11
CA ARG A 74 -45.21 -42.91 -0.68
C ARG A 74 -43.73 -42.60 -0.44
N ASP A 75 -42.84 -43.59 -0.34
CA ASP A 75 -41.47 -43.35 0.11
C ASP A 75 -40.41 -43.67 -0.96
N GLY A 76 -39.28 -42.95 -0.92
CA GLY A 76 -38.13 -43.25 -1.78
C GLY A 76 -38.42 -42.97 -3.25
N GLY A 77 -38.47 -41.70 -3.65
CA GLY A 77 -38.92 -41.30 -4.99
C GLY A 77 -38.10 -41.90 -6.13
N SER A 78 -36.87 -42.36 -5.86
CA SER A 78 -36.07 -43.22 -6.74
C SER A 78 -35.77 -44.57 -6.11
N ILE A 79 -35.23 -44.58 -4.89
CA ILE A 79 -34.84 -45.80 -4.17
C ILE A 79 -35.55 -45.85 -2.82
N SER A 80 -36.18 -46.97 -2.49
CA SER A 80 -36.66 -47.28 -1.14
C SER A 80 -36.03 -48.61 -0.70
N SER A 81 -35.20 -48.60 0.34
CA SER A 81 -34.60 -49.82 0.87
C SER A 81 -34.45 -49.80 2.38
N ARG A 82 -34.46 -50.97 3.05
CA ARG A 82 -34.11 -51.01 4.48
C ARG A 82 -32.62 -50.89 4.70
N GLU A 83 -31.82 -51.40 3.78
CA GLU A 83 -30.38 -51.29 3.81
C GLU A 83 -29.87 -50.85 2.44
N VAL A 84 -29.04 -49.82 2.41
CA VAL A 84 -28.31 -49.40 1.22
C VAL A 84 -26.83 -49.36 1.57
N SER A 85 -26.03 -50.13 0.85
CA SER A 85 -24.58 -50.13 0.98
C SER A 85 -23.94 -49.84 -0.37
N GLY A 86 -23.00 -48.89 -0.39
CA GLY A 86 -22.21 -48.56 -1.57
C GLY A 86 -20.73 -48.64 -1.25
N SER A 87 -19.94 -49.30 -2.10
CA SER A 87 -18.48 -49.30 -2.02
C SER A 87 -17.89 -48.90 -3.37
N THR A 88 -17.11 -47.81 -3.40
CA THR A 88 -16.44 -47.28 -4.61
C THR A 88 -17.37 -47.01 -5.80
N SER A 89 -18.66 -46.80 -5.55
CA SER A 89 -19.68 -46.64 -6.59
C SER A 89 -20.02 -45.16 -6.84
N MET A 90 -20.58 -44.87 -8.01
CA MET A 90 -21.11 -43.56 -8.38
C MET A 90 -22.64 -43.66 -8.49
N LEU A 91 -23.37 -43.12 -7.53
CA LEU A 91 -24.83 -43.04 -7.59
C LEU A 91 -25.26 -41.60 -7.88
N HIS A 92 -25.93 -41.39 -9.01
CA HIS A 92 -26.49 -40.12 -9.41
C HIS A 92 -28.01 -40.20 -9.54
N ILE A 93 -28.73 -39.50 -8.67
CA ILE A 93 -30.19 -39.40 -8.70
C ILE A 93 -30.59 -37.98 -9.11
N SER A 94 -31.50 -37.83 -10.08
CA SER A 94 -32.00 -36.51 -10.47
C SER A 94 -33.51 -36.49 -10.66
N GLY A 95 -34.18 -35.46 -10.15
CA GLY A 95 -35.63 -35.28 -10.31
C GLY A 95 -36.48 -36.37 -9.66
N GLY A 96 -36.01 -36.97 -8.56
CA GLY A 96 -36.80 -37.94 -7.79
C GLY A 96 -37.90 -37.26 -6.97
N VAL A 97 -39.11 -37.80 -6.99
CA VAL A 97 -40.26 -37.24 -6.24
C VAL A 97 -40.90 -38.30 -5.35
N SER A 98 -41.06 -38.03 -4.05
CA SER A 98 -41.82 -38.90 -3.14
C SER A 98 -43.02 -38.20 -2.52
N GLY A 99 -44.08 -38.98 -2.31
CA GLY A 99 -45.30 -38.51 -1.64
C GLY A 99 -45.09 -38.23 -0.14
N HIS A 100 -44.14 -38.89 0.52
CA HIS A 100 -43.88 -38.75 1.95
C HIS A 100 -42.39 -38.44 2.23
N GLU A 101 -41.53 -39.46 2.26
CA GLU A 101 -40.14 -39.35 2.74
C GLU A 101 -39.13 -39.71 1.63
N GLY A 102 -37.95 -39.08 1.64
CA GLY A 102 -36.82 -39.47 0.78
C GLY A 102 -37.08 -39.27 -0.70
N GLY A 103 -37.10 -38.02 -1.18
CA GLY A 103 -37.46 -37.71 -2.57
C GLY A 103 -36.55 -38.37 -3.61
N GLY A 104 -35.26 -38.46 -3.30
CA GLY A 104 -34.32 -39.33 -4.03
C GLY A 104 -34.31 -40.74 -3.47
N MET A 105 -33.99 -40.88 -2.19
CA MET A 105 -33.75 -42.15 -1.53
C MET A 105 -34.32 -42.18 -0.11
N ARG A 106 -35.03 -43.27 0.22
CA ARG A 106 -35.31 -43.67 1.59
C ARG A 106 -34.49 -44.92 1.93
N ALA A 107 -33.71 -44.85 2.99
CA ALA A 107 -32.91 -45.94 3.51
C ALA A 107 -33.26 -46.23 4.97
N GLY A 108 -33.36 -47.49 5.38
CA GLY A 108 -33.39 -47.80 6.82
C GLY A 108 -32.03 -47.54 7.44
N HIS A 109 -30.97 -48.07 6.82
CA HIS A 109 -29.56 -47.83 7.12
C HIS A 109 -28.84 -47.54 5.79
N LEU A 110 -27.98 -46.52 5.78
CA LEU A 110 -27.19 -46.16 4.61
C LEU A 110 -25.71 -46.10 4.96
N ALA A 111 -24.92 -46.91 4.28
CA ALA A 111 -23.47 -46.92 4.36
C ALA A 111 -22.88 -46.67 2.98
N TRP A 112 -22.06 -45.63 2.83
CA TRP A 112 -21.44 -45.29 1.55
C TRP A 112 -19.95 -45.11 1.73
N HIS A 113 -19.15 -46.07 1.27
CA HIS A 113 -17.70 -46.11 1.40
C HIS A 113 -17.04 -45.80 0.05
N GLY A 114 -16.37 -44.65 -0.07
CA GLY A 114 -15.75 -44.22 -1.33
C GLY A 114 -16.74 -43.83 -2.43
N GLY A 115 -16.22 -43.52 -3.62
CA GLY A 115 -17.04 -43.12 -4.78
C GLY A 115 -17.75 -41.77 -4.60
N ALA A 116 -18.92 -41.59 -5.23
CA ALA A 116 -19.73 -40.38 -5.07
C ALA A 116 -21.23 -40.64 -5.05
N LEU A 117 -21.92 -39.85 -4.23
CA LEU A 117 -23.38 -39.77 -4.16
C LEU A 117 -23.81 -38.36 -4.58
N VAL A 118 -24.42 -38.25 -5.74
CA VAL A 118 -24.86 -36.98 -6.32
C VAL A 118 -26.38 -37.00 -6.42
N MET A 119 -27.04 -36.00 -5.86
CA MET A 119 -28.50 -35.85 -5.97
C MET A 119 -28.85 -34.43 -6.38
N ASP A 120 -29.68 -34.29 -7.41
CA ASP A 120 -30.08 -32.98 -7.95
C ASP A 120 -31.60 -32.90 -8.18
N GLY A 121 -32.21 -31.84 -7.67
CA GLY A 121 -33.62 -31.53 -7.95
C GLY A 121 -34.62 -32.56 -7.40
N CYS A 122 -34.28 -33.32 -6.36
CA CYS A 122 -35.22 -34.25 -5.74
C CYS A 122 -36.14 -33.53 -4.75
N SER A 123 -37.35 -34.06 -4.56
CA SER A 123 -38.33 -33.49 -3.63
C SER A 123 -39.17 -34.52 -2.88
N ALA A 124 -39.47 -34.25 -1.61
CA ALA A 124 -40.36 -35.03 -0.76
C ALA A 124 -41.42 -34.12 -0.12
N GLN A 125 -42.64 -34.62 0.12
CA GLN A 125 -43.66 -33.79 0.79
C GLN A 125 -43.41 -33.60 2.29
N LEU A 126 -42.72 -34.53 2.96
CA LEU A 126 -42.46 -34.45 4.40
C LEU A 126 -40.97 -34.26 4.69
N PHE A 127 -40.17 -35.32 4.65
CA PHE A 127 -38.82 -35.31 5.18
C PHE A 127 -37.79 -35.79 4.16
N GLY A 128 -36.60 -35.18 4.17
CA GLY A 128 -35.46 -35.66 3.38
C GLY A 128 -35.69 -35.49 1.88
N GLY A 129 -35.57 -34.26 1.36
CA GLY A 129 -35.88 -33.97 -0.04
C GLY A 129 -35.04 -34.80 -1.02
N CYS A 130 -33.78 -35.07 -0.66
CA CYS A 130 -32.92 -36.00 -1.37
C CYS A 130 -32.80 -37.34 -0.62
N VAL A 131 -32.42 -37.35 0.66
CA VAL A 131 -32.25 -38.59 1.46
C VAL A 131 -33.04 -38.55 2.75
N PHE A 132 -33.70 -39.65 3.06
CA PHE A 132 -34.25 -39.95 4.38
C PHE A 132 -33.62 -41.23 4.94
N SER A 133 -33.16 -41.21 6.21
CA SER A 133 -32.64 -42.39 6.92
C SER A 133 -33.33 -42.63 8.27
N ASP A 134 -33.79 -43.86 8.51
CA ASP A 134 -34.37 -44.25 9.81
C ASP A 134 -33.30 -44.53 10.89
N HIS A 135 -32.06 -44.81 10.50
CA HIS A 135 -30.94 -45.10 11.40
C HIS A 135 -29.70 -44.28 11.05
N ASP A 136 -28.59 -44.62 11.70
CA ASP A 136 -27.27 -44.03 11.50
C ASP A 136 -26.82 -44.09 10.05
N LEU A 137 -26.07 -43.06 9.67
CA LEU A 137 -25.54 -42.85 8.34
C LEU A 137 -24.02 -42.68 8.41
N ALA A 138 -23.29 -43.59 7.78
CA ALA A 138 -21.83 -43.57 7.66
C ALA A 138 -21.42 -43.30 6.20
N LEU A 139 -20.69 -42.21 5.98
CA LEU A 139 -20.34 -41.69 4.66
C LEU A 139 -18.84 -41.40 4.52
N ASP A 140 -18.19 -42.03 3.55
CA ASP A 140 -16.77 -41.92 3.25
C ASP A 140 -16.51 -41.69 1.75
N GLY A 141 -17.43 -41.03 1.06
CA GLY A 141 -17.35 -40.70 -0.38
C GLY A 141 -17.67 -39.24 -0.67
N LYS A 142 -17.55 -38.77 -1.92
CA LYS A 142 -17.94 -37.39 -2.24
C LYS A 142 -19.47 -37.27 -2.28
N LEU A 143 -20.03 -36.36 -1.49
CA LEU A 143 -21.48 -36.12 -1.49
C LEU A 143 -21.84 -34.75 -2.02
N SER A 144 -22.86 -34.70 -2.87
CA SER A 144 -23.36 -33.45 -3.44
C SER A 144 -24.88 -33.50 -3.56
N PHE A 145 -25.53 -32.50 -2.96
CA PHE A 145 -26.97 -32.32 -2.95
C PHE A 145 -27.28 -30.94 -3.50
N GLU A 146 -27.97 -30.89 -4.62
CA GLU A 146 -28.30 -29.64 -5.31
C GLU A 146 -29.81 -29.53 -5.53
N HIS A 147 -30.37 -28.34 -5.32
CA HIS A 147 -31.78 -28.03 -5.60
C HIS A 147 -32.80 -28.97 -4.92
N CYS A 148 -32.43 -29.64 -3.82
CA CYS A 148 -33.30 -30.58 -3.12
C CYS A 148 -34.36 -29.84 -2.27
N ARG A 149 -35.58 -30.37 -2.18
CA ARG A 149 -36.67 -29.74 -1.42
C ARG A 149 -37.45 -30.72 -0.54
N SER A 150 -37.78 -30.31 0.69
CA SER A 150 -38.74 -31.05 1.53
C SER A 150 -39.85 -30.15 2.06
N GLY A 151 -41.04 -30.70 2.25
CA GLY A 151 -42.16 -29.93 2.81
C GLY A 151 -42.11 -29.73 4.32
N SER A 152 -41.21 -30.40 5.05
CA SER A 152 -41.02 -30.22 6.50
C SER A 152 -39.56 -29.93 6.86
N ALA A 153 -38.72 -30.95 7.03
CA ALA A 153 -37.31 -30.80 7.46
C ALA A 153 -36.35 -31.58 6.53
N GLY A 154 -35.08 -31.20 6.53
CA GLY A 154 -34.03 -31.86 5.77
C GLY A 154 -34.19 -31.69 4.26
N GLY A 155 -34.05 -30.48 3.74
CA GLY A 155 -34.23 -30.18 2.32
C GLY A 155 -33.35 -31.05 1.43
N GLY A 156 -32.09 -31.29 1.85
CA GLY A 156 -31.23 -32.33 1.29
C GLY A 156 -31.39 -33.64 2.04
N MET A 157 -31.15 -33.65 3.36
CA MET A 157 -31.11 -34.88 4.16
C MET A 157 -31.90 -34.78 5.46
N TYR A 158 -32.66 -35.83 5.79
CA TYR A 158 -33.28 -36.04 7.09
C TYR A 158 -32.86 -37.38 7.68
N LEU A 159 -32.40 -37.39 8.93
CA LEU A 159 -31.91 -38.59 9.61
C LEU A 159 -32.53 -38.71 11.01
N LYS A 160 -33.06 -39.88 11.35
CA LYS A 160 -33.45 -40.20 12.74
C LYS A 160 -32.27 -40.64 13.61
N GLY A 161 -31.19 -41.10 12.98
CA GLY A 161 -29.97 -41.54 13.67
C GLY A 161 -28.85 -40.50 13.66
N HIS A 162 -27.63 -41.01 13.85
CA HIS A 162 -26.38 -40.25 13.81
C HIS A 162 -25.87 -40.05 12.37
N LEU A 163 -25.24 -38.91 12.10
CA LEU A 163 -24.52 -38.65 10.85
C LEU A 163 -23.01 -38.68 11.09
N LYS A 164 -22.30 -39.60 10.46
CA LYS A 164 -20.84 -39.58 10.41
C LYS A 164 -20.37 -39.50 8.96
N ALA A 165 -19.69 -38.42 8.63
CA ALA A 165 -19.07 -38.23 7.33
C ALA A 165 -17.58 -37.90 7.43
N ASP A 166 -16.73 -38.83 6.99
CA ASP A 166 -15.28 -38.70 6.98
C ASP A 166 -14.76 -38.03 5.68
N SER A 167 -15.68 -37.48 4.89
CA SER A 167 -15.51 -36.96 3.54
C SER A 167 -16.14 -35.56 3.38
N ARG A 168 -16.03 -34.97 2.18
CA ARG A 168 -16.65 -33.69 1.84
C ARG A 168 -18.12 -33.89 1.46
N ILE A 169 -19.01 -33.16 2.13
CA ILE A 169 -20.42 -33.05 1.77
C ILE A 169 -20.71 -31.62 1.29
N SER A 170 -21.38 -31.50 0.15
CA SER A 170 -21.83 -30.22 -0.41
C SER A 170 -23.35 -30.13 -0.49
N PHE A 171 -23.91 -29.01 -0.05
CA PHE A 171 -25.32 -28.66 -0.21
C PHE A 171 -25.43 -27.33 -0.94
N ALA A 172 -26.18 -27.31 -2.03
CA ALA A 172 -26.43 -26.13 -2.83
C ALA A 172 -27.94 -25.95 -3.04
N ASN A 173 -28.48 -24.80 -2.62
CA ASN A 173 -29.90 -24.47 -2.85
C ASN A 173 -30.89 -25.53 -2.32
N CYS A 174 -30.54 -26.24 -1.24
CA CYS A 174 -31.42 -27.19 -0.58
C CYS A 174 -32.33 -26.46 0.41
N THR A 175 -33.64 -26.68 0.34
CA THR A 175 -34.62 -25.93 1.14
C THR A 175 -35.66 -26.84 1.77
N SER A 176 -36.01 -26.59 3.03
CA SER A 176 -37.15 -27.21 3.73
C SER A 176 -38.09 -26.14 4.29
N GLN A 177 -39.27 -26.51 4.78
CA GLN A 177 -40.14 -25.58 5.51
C GLN A 177 -39.48 -25.09 6.82
N MET A 178 -38.69 -25.94 7.47
CA MET A 178 -37.92 -25.58 8.67
C MET A 178 -36.62 -24.80 8.35
N GLY A 179 -36.29 -24.59 7.07
CA GLY A 179 -35.16 -23.78 6.59
C GLY A 179 -33.82 -24.50 6.55
N ASP A 180 -33.80 -25.81 6.73
CA ASP A 180 -32.61 -26.63 6.89
C ASP A 180 -32.29 -27.48 5.66
N ALA A 181 -31.02 -27.52 5.30
CA ALA A 181 -30.48 -28.43 4.29
C ALA A 181 -30.31 -29.83 4.87
N VAL A 182 -29.96 -29.92 6.16
CA VAL A 182 -29.74 -31.17 6.88
C VAL A 182 -30.41 -31.11 8.26
N TYR A 183 -31.22 -32.12 8.55
CA TYR A 183 -31.74 -32.41 9.87
C TYR A 183 -31.26 -33.79 10.32
N ALA A 184 -30.70 -33.89 11.52
CA ALA A 184 -30.43 -35.16 12.17
C ALA A 184 -30.98 -35.14 13.60
N GLU A 185 -31.71 -36.18 14.01
CA GLU A 185 -32.16 -36.31 15.41
C GLU A 185 -31.01 -36.71 16.35
N GLY A 186 -29.95 -37.36 15.84
CA GLY A 186 -28.76 -37.72 16.59
C GLY A 186 -27.58 -36.75 16.41
N ASP A 187 -26.40 -37.18 16.89
CA ASP A 187 -25.13 -36.49 16.69
C ASP A 187 -24.70 -36.41 15.22
N MET A 188 -24.00 -35.33 14.86
CA MET A 188 -23.36 -35.14 13.56
C MET A 188 -21.85 -34.96 13.71
N ARG A 189 -21.07 -35.71 12.93
CA ARG A 189 -19.61 -35.57 12.81
C ARG A 189 -19.23 -35.46 11.35
N LEU A 190 -18.78 -34.29 10.93
CA LEU A 190 -18.48 -33.96 9.54
C LEU A 190 -17.02 -33.50 9.41
N LYS A 191 -16.28 -34.08 8.47
CA LYS A 191 -14.92 -33.64 8.17
C LYS A 191 -14.92 -32.31 7.40
N GLU A 192 -15.68 -32.23 6.32
CA GLU A 192 -15.77 -31.03 5.50
C GLU A 192 -17.21 -30.83 5.02
N LEU A 193 -17.77 -29.67 5.30
CA LEU A 193 -19.12 -29.29 4.92
C LEU A 193 -19.05 -28.03 4.06
N GLU A 194 -19.56 -28.12 2.84
CA GLU A 194 -19.69 -27.02 1.89
C GLU A 194 -21.17 -26.65 1.72
N MET A 195 -21.47 -25.38 1.90
CA MET A 195 -22.83 -24.83 1.85
C MET A 195 -22.85 -23.63 0.91
N SER A 196 -23.82 -23.64 -0.01
CA SER A 196 -24.06 -22.56 -0.97
C SER A 196 -25.56 -22.30 -1.17
N GLY A 197 -25.91 -21.08 -1.57
CA GLY A 197 -27.29 -20.67 -1.83
C GLY A 197 -27.85 -19.64 -0.84
N SER A 198 -29.16 -19.36 -0.92
CA SER A 198 -29.78 -18.28 -0.15
C SER A 198 -29.76 -18.52 1.37
N THR A 199 -30.01 -19.76 1.79
CA THR A 199 -30.13 -20.16 3.20
C THR A 199 -29.68 -21.60 3.30
N ALA A 200 -28.59 -21.84 4.00
CA ALA A 200 -28.06 -23.18 4.22
C ALA A 200 -27.89 -23.36 5.72
N SER A 201 -28.79 -24.13 6.35
CA SER A 201 -28.72 -24.43 7.78
C SER A 201 -28.65 -25.93 8.04
N LEU A 202 -28.00 -26.28 9.14
CA LEU A 202 -27.82 -27.65 9.60
C LEU A 202 -28.31 -27.72 11.04
N ARG A 203 -29.20 -28.66 11.35
CA ARG A 203 -29.82 -28.76 12.68
C ARG A 203 -29.71 -30.16 13.25
N ALA A 204 -29.24 -30.27 14.48
CA ALA A 204 -29.41 -31.47 15.32
C ALA A 204 -29.69 -31.08 16.77
N PRO A 205 -30.55 -31.83 17.47
CA PRO A 205 -30.63 -31.70 18.92
C PRO A 205 -29.39 -32.30 19.61
N GLY A 206 -28.68 -33.24 18.96
CA GLY A 206 -27.44 -33.85 19.46
C GLY A 206 -26.18 -32.96 19.35
N HIS A 207 -25.02 -33.62 19.46
CA HIS A 207 -23.71 -32.98 19.33
C HIS A 207 -23.32 -32.83 17.85
N ILE A 208 -22.92 -31.63 17.44
CA ILE A 208 -22.44 -31.35 16.09
C ILE A 208 -20.95 -31.02 16.14
N ALA A 209 -20.14 -31.77 15.39
CA ALA A 209 -18.72 -31.52 15.21
C ALA A 209 -18.38 -31.40 13.72
N ILE A 210 -17.87 -30.25 13.30
CA ILE A 210 -17.50 -29.96 11.91
C ILE A 210 -16.02 -29.53 11.88
N ALA A 211 -15.15 -30.27 11.18
CA ALA A 211 -13.74 -29.90 11.10
C ALA A 211 -13.49 -28.70 10.15
N LEU A 212 -14.22 -28.60 9.04
CA LEU A 212 -14.18 -27.45 8.13
C LEU A 212 -15.59 -27.12 7.62
N LEU A 213 -16.08 -25.92 7.92
CA LEU A 213 -17.32 -25.35 7.40
C LEU A 213 -17.01 -24.31 6.31
N SER A 214 -17.51 -24.51 5.10
CA SER A 214 -17.24 -23.67 3.94
C SER A 214 -18.55 -23.05 3.43
N CYS A 215 -18.70 -21.73 3.58
CA CYS A 215 -19.94 -21.00 3.31
C CYS A 215 -19.82 -19.97 2.16
N TRP A 216 -18.87 -20.17 1.22
CA TRP A 216 -18.42 -19.12 0.30
C TRP A 216 -19.53 -18.40 -0.50
N ASP A 217 -20.59 -19.12 -0.85
CA ASP A 217 -21.70 -18.60 -1.66
C ASP A 217 -23.04 -18.69 -0.92
N ALA A 218 -23.00 -18.86 0.40
CA ALA A 218 -24.18 -18.89 1.24
C ALA A 218 -24.48 -17.48 1.78
N ARG A 219 -25.71 -16.98 1.59
CA ARG A 219 -26.10 -15.70 2.20
C ARG A 219 -26.15 -15.78 3.71
N ILE A 220 -26.66 -16.89 4.22
CA ILE A 220 -26.76 -17.26 5.63
C ILE A 220 -26.33 -18.73 5.74
N CYS A 221 -25.36 -18.99 6.61
CA CYS A 221 -24.78 -20.31 6.82
C CYS A 221 -24.57 -20.55 8.31
N TYR A 222 -25.36 -21.42 8.93
CA TYR A 222 -25.23 -21.72 10.36
C TYR A 222 -25.59 -23.17 10.68
N ALA A 223 -25.00 -23.68 11.75
CA ALA A 223 -25.34 -24.93 12.37
C ALA A 223 -26.01 -24.66 13.73
N GLU A 224 -27.03 -25.43 14.05
CA GLU A 224 -27.80 -25.33 15.28
C GLU A 224 -27.73 -26.68 16.01
N GLY A 225 -26.99 -26.71 17.12
CA GLY A 225 -26.79 -27.90 17.96
C GLY A 225 -27.30 -27.63 19.37
N HIS A 226 -28.30 -28.37 19.86
CA HIS A 226 -28.82 -28.14 21.22
C HIS A 226 -27.88 -28.65 22.31
N ALA A 227 -27.21 -29.79 22.09
CA ALA A 227 -26.31 -30.38 23.10
C ALA A 227 -24.92 -29.73 23.09
N SER A 228 -24.28 -29.65 21.92
CA SER A 228 -23.05 -28.87 21.73
C SER A 228 -22.78 -28.67 20.25
N LEU A 229 -22.16 -27.55 19.89
CA LEU A 229 -21.70 -27.29 18.53
C LEU A 229 -20.21 -26.95 18.55
N GLN A 230 -19.43 -27.66 17.75
CA GLN A 230 -18.00 -27.47 17.57
C GLN A 230 -17.67 -27.34 16.09
N VAL A 231 -17.23 -26.16 15.67
CA VAL A 231 -16.70 -25.93 14.32
C VAL A 231 -15.23 -25.57 14.45
N ALA A 232 -14.33 -26.46 14.00
CA ALA A 232 -12.90 -26.26 14.17
C ALA A 232 -12.36 -25.15 13.25
N ASN A 233 -12.86 -25.09 12.01
CA ASN A 233 -12.51 -24.04 11.04
C ASN A 233 -13.74 -23.63 10.24
N ALA A 234 -13.89 -22.33 9.99
CA ALA A 234 -14.95 -21.79 9.16
C ALA A 234 -14.40 -20.83 8.10
N VAL A 235 -14.87 -20.98 6.86
CA VAL A 235 -14.61 -20.06 5.75
C VAL A 235 -15.92 -19.36 5.43
N CYS A 236 -16.02 -18.10 5.86
CA CYS A 236 -17.23 -17.33 5.69
C CYS A 236 -17.17 -16.43 4.46
N PRO A 237 -18.35 -16.10 3.90
CA PRO A 237 -18.47 -15.08 2.89
C PRO A 237 -18.03 -13.72 3.44
N ARG A 238 -17.90 -12.75 2.54
CA ARG A 238 -17.39 -11.43 2.90
C ARG A 238 -18.44 -10.65 3.67
N GLY A 239 -17.96 -9.82 4.59
CA GLY A 239 -18.82 -9.16 5.56
C GLY A 239 -19.54 -10.08 6.53
N THR A 240 -19.19 -11.37 6.58
CA THR A 240 -19.63 -12.26 7.66
C THR A 240 -18.44 -12.85 8.40
N GLY A 241 -18.59 -13.09 9.70
CA GLY A 241 -17.58 -13.69 10.56
C GLY A 241 -18.14 -14.89 11.28
N PHE A 242 -17.23 -15.75 11.73
CA PHE A 242 -17.58 -16.78 12.70
C PHE A 242 -17.63 -16.13 14.09
N LEU A 243 -18.80 -16.18 14.75
CA LEU A 243 -19.02 -15.60 16.08
C LEU A 243 -19.30 -16.76 17.07
N PRO A 244 -18.31 -17.20 17.86
CA PRO A 244 -18.46 -18.36 18.74
C PRO A 244 -19.31 -18.08 19.99
N ASP A 245 -19.35 -16.82 20.47
CA ASP A 245 -19.78 -16.51 21.85
C ASP A 245 -21.12 -15.74 21.96
N GLU A 246 -21.69 -15.22 20.87
CA GLU A 246 -22.85 -14.31 20.94
C GLU A 246 -24.23 -14.97 20.73
N LEU A 247 -24.30 -16.26 20.43
CA LEU A 247 -25.57 -16.97 20.16
C LEU A 247 -25.69 -18.23 21.00
N THR A 248 -25.94 -18.05 22.30
CA THR A 248 -26.15 -19.19 23.21
C THR A 248 -27.43 -19.97 22.95
N GLU A 249 -28.32 -19.51 22.06
CA GLU A 249 -29.56 -20.23 21.72
C GLU A 249 -29.85 -20.41 20.22
N ALA A 250 -29.15 -19.73 19.31
CA ALA A 250 -29.51 -19.68 17.88
C ALA A 250 -28.47 -20.26 16.89
N GLY A 251 -27.44 -20.95 17.41
CA GLY A 251 -26.44 -21.68 16.60
C GLY A 251 -25.14 -20.92 16.32
N GLN A 252 -24.15 -21.62 15.75
CA GLN A 252 -22.87 -21.04 15.31
C GLN A 252 -22.78 -21.08 13.79
N GLY A 253 -22.23 -20.02 13.20
CA GLY A 253 -22.14 -19.90 11.76
C GLY A 253 -21.46 -18.64 11.29
N CYS A 254 -21.53 -18.44 9.98
CA CYS A 254 -21.05 -17.25 9.31
C CYS A 254 -22.16 -16.21 9.29
N LEU A 255 -22.04 -15.22 10.17
CA LEU A 255 -23.06 -14.20 10.40
C LEU A 255 -22.55 -12.82 9.99
N PRO A 256 -23.43 -11.90 9.56
CA PRO A 256 -23.04 -10.53 9.24
C PRO A 256 -22.20 -9.92 10.35
N CYS A 257 -21.08 -9.32 9.99
CA CYS A 257 -20.18 -8.69 10.95
C CYS A 257 -20.96 -7.64 11.76
N PRO A 258 -20.85 -7.65 13.11
CA PRO A 258 -21.54 -6.67 13.95
C PRO A 258 -21.06 -5.26 13.63
N ALA A 259 -21.85 -4.26 14.03
CA ALA A 259 -21.48 -2.86 13.89
C ALA A 259 -20.06 -2.61 14.43
N SER A 260 -19.29 -1.75 13.76
CA SER A 260 -17.86 -1.49 14.05
C SER A 260 -16.89 -2.65 13.79
N THR A 261 -17.33 -3.68 13.06
CA THR A 261 -16.44 -4.73 12.55
C THR A 261 -16.68 -4.97 11.07
N PHE A 262 -15.68 -5.56 10.40
CA PHE A 262 -15.73 -5.80 8.96
C PHE A 262 -14.86 -7.00 8.57
N ARG A 263 -15.10 -7.51 7.36
CA ARG A 263 -14.29 -8.57 6.74
C ARG A 263 -14.21 -8.39 5.23
N VAL A 264 -13.01 -8.07 4.76
CA VAL A 264 -12.71 -7.90 3.32
C VAL A 264 -12.06 -9.15 2.73
N SER A 265 -11.30 -9.91 3.54
CA SER A 265 -10.61 -11.15 3.13
C SER A 265 -11.36 -12.40 3.59
N GLY A 266 -11.47 -13.40 2.72
CA GLY A 266 -12.17 -14.66 3.01
C GLY A 266 -11.43 -15.59 3.98
N LEU A 267 -10.13 -15.38 4.25
CA LEU A 267 -9.31 -16.35 4.99
C LEU A 267 -9.33 -16.22 6.51
N ALA A 268 -9.66 -15.05 7.07
CA ALA A 268 -9.65 -14.86 8.53
C ALA A 268 -10.96 -15.35 9.15
N HIS A 269 -10.95 -16.16 10.21
CA HIS A 269 -12.18 -16.71 10.81
C HIS A 269 -13.14 -15.63 11.36
N ASN A 270 -12.59 -14.54 11.93
CA ASN A 270 -13.36 -13.56 12.69
C ASN A 270 -13.43 -12.20 11.98
N CYS A 271 -14.50 -11.43 12.26
CA CYS A 271 -14.59 -10.04 11.84
C CYS A 271 -13.50 -9.21 12.54
N SER A 272 -12.81 -8.36 11.78
CA SER A 272 -11.82 -7.42 12.33
C SER A 272 -12.52 -6.16 12.81
N ARG A 273 -12.06 -5.59 13.93
CA ARG A 273 -12.57 -4.28 14.39
C ARG A 273 -12.20 -3.20 13.37
N CYS A 274 -13.13 -2.30 13.11
CA CYS A 274 -12.89 -1.13 12.31
C CYS A 274 -11.82 -0.25 12.99
N PRO A 275 -10.82 0.27 12.25
CA PRO A 275 -9.81 1.13 12.83
C PRO A 275 -10.42 2.42 13.35
N THR A 276 -10.11 2.76 14.61
CA THR A 276 -10.44 4.04 15.21
C THR A 276 -9.27 5.00 15.03
N ILE A 277 -9.37 5.88 14.03
CA ILE A 277 -8.35 6.89 13.73
C ILE A 277 -8.80 8.23 14.34
N PRO A 278 -8.04 8.80 15.31
CA PRO A 278 -8.40 10.07 15.94
C PRO A 278 -8.56 11.21 14.93
N GLY A 279 -9.74 11.84 14.90
CA GLY A 279 -10.02 12.99 14.03
C GLY A 279 -10.25 12.65 12.55
N ALA A 280 -10.36 11.37 12.18
CA ALA A 280 -10.62 10.96 10.80
C ALA A 280 -11.91 10.14 10.71
N ASN A 281 -12.76 10.47 9.72
CA ASN A 281 -13.98 9.73 9.45
C ASN A 281 -13.65 8.48 8.63
N VAL A 282 -13.46 7.36 9.31
CA VAL A 282 -13.28 6.05 8.67
C VAL A 282 -14.65 5.50 8.28
N GLY A 283 -14.89 5.30 6.99
CA GLY A 283 -16.10 4.66 6.50
C GLY A 283 -15.96 3.15 6.64
N CYS A 284 -16.64 2.52 7.59
CA CYS A 284 -16.52 1.08 7.83
C CYS A 284 -17.90 0.42 7.79
N THR A 285 -18.05 -0.56 6.90
CA THR A 285 -19.23 -1.43 6.79
C THR A 285 -18.74 -2.88 6.80
N ALA A 286 -19.64 -3.83 6.96
CA ALA A 286 -19.29 -5.25 7.00
C ALA A 286 -18.38 -5.68 5.82
N THR A 287 -18.63 -5.17 4.61
CA THR A 287 -17.93 -5.58 3.37
C THR A 287 -16.94 -4.56 2.82
N LYS A 288 -16.87 -3.36 3.40
CA LYS A 288 -16.11 -2.24 2.84
C LYS A 288 -15.47 -1.39 3.93
N LEU A 289 -14.18 -1.12 3.77
CA LEU A 289 -13.41 -0.20 4.59
C LEU A 289 -12.86 0.93 3.71
N SER A 290 -13.22 2.16 4.05
CA SER A 290 -12.82 3.41 3.41
C SER A 290 -11.95 4.21 4.35
N ILE A 291 -10.67 4.36 3.99
CA ILE A 291 -9.67 5.14 4.71
C ILE A 291 -9.52 6.50 4.03
N PRO A 292 -9.64 7.63 4.76
CA PRO A 292 -9.48 8.96 4.17
C PRO A 292 -8.04 9.25 3.78
N ALA A 293 -7.85 10.23 2.89
CA ALA A 293 -6.52 10.69 2.47
C ALA A 293 -5.65 11.13 3.65
N GLY A 294 -4.34 10.89 3.53
CA GLY A 294 -3.34 11.14 4.57
C GLY A 294 -3.14 9.99 5.56
N TRP A 295 -3.84 8.86 5.38
CA TRP A 295 -3.81 7.71 6.27
C TRP A 295 -3.64 6.39 5.52
N THR A 296 -3.00 5.43 6.17
CA THR A 296 -2.88 4.03 5.72
C THR A 296 -3.22 3.07 6.84
N VAL A 297 -3.65 1.86 6.49
CA VAL A 297 -3.80 0.74 7.43
C VAL A 297 -3.03 -0.48 6.94
N ASP A 298 -2.48 -1.25 7.85
CA ASP A 298 -1.81 -2.50 7.51
C ASP A 298 -2.83 -3.58 7.16
N SER A 299 -2.70 -4.20 5.98
CA SER A 299 -3.60 -5.27 5.53
C SER A 299 -3.52 -6.54 6.39
N SER A 300 -2.42 -6.74 7.12
CA SER A 300 -2.25 -7.86 8.04
C SER A 300 -2.89 -7.60 9.41
N ASN A 301 -3.00 -6.34 9.81
CA ASN A 301 -3.61 -5.92 11.07
C ASN A 301 -4.23 -4.54 10.91
N TYR A 302 -5.53 -4.49 10.64
CA TYR A 302 -6.24 -3.22 10.40
C TYR A 302 -6.23 -2.26 11.59
N SER A 303 -5.91 -2.72 12.81
CA SER A 303 -5.70 -1.85 13.97
C SER A 303 -4.40 -1.05 13.87
N ASN A 304 -3.46 -1.52 13.05
CA ASN A 304 -2.17 -0.89 12.80
C ASN A 304 -2.31 0.17 11.69
N TRP A 305 -2.77 1.36 12.07
CA TRP A 305 -2.86 2.51 11.16
C TRP A 305 -1.63 3.43 11.29
N ALA A 306 -1.37 4.21 10.25
CA ALA A 306 -0.30 5.21 10.20
C ALA A 306 -0.78 6.47 9.47
N ARG A 307 -0.38 7.63 9.99
CA ARG A 307 -0.49 8.92 9.31
C ARG A 307 0.70 9.11 8.38
N CYS A 308 0.44 9.60 7.19
CA CYS A 308 1.48 9.87 6.22
C CYS A 308 2.09 11.24 6.48
N PRO A 309 3.43 11.35 6.54
CA PRO A 309 4.11 12.63 6.70
C PRO A 309 3.77 13.62 5.57
N VAL A 310 3.52 13.10 4.37
CA VAL A 310 3.07 13.87 3.22
C VAL A 310 1.69 13.35 2.81
N THR A 311 0.66 14.20 2.87
CA THR A 311 -0.72 13.74 2.63
C THR A 311 -0.95 13.23 1.21
N SER A 312 -0.22 13.77 0.22
CA SER A 312 -0.34 13.36 -1.19
C SER A 312 0.23 11.97 -1.48
N THR A 313 1.07 11.40 -0.61
CA THR A 313 1.59 10.03 -0.77
C THR A 313 0.58 8.98 -0.34
N CYS A 314 -0.48 9.40 0.35
CA CYS A 314 -1.56 8.55 0.83
C CYS A 314 -2.89 9.10 0.34
N PRO A 315 -3.35 8.74 -0.86
CA PRO A 315 -4.65 9.17 -1.37
C PRO A 315 -5.82 8.67 -0.50
N GLY A 316 -5.54 7.81 0.48
CA GLY A 316 -6.53 7.03 1.20
C GLY A 316 -6.67 5.67 0.53
N GLY A 317 -7.56 4.85 1.03
CA GLY A 317 -7.75 3.50 0.51
C GLY A 317 -9.20 3.12 0.51
N LEU A 318 -9.58 2.37 -0.51
CA LEU A 318 -10.86 1.70 -0.54
C LEU A 318 -10.60 0.20 -0.63
N LEU A 319 -10.84 -0.47 0.49
CA LEU A 319 -10.81 -1.91 0.58
C LEU A 319 -12.25 -2.41 0.43
N GLU A 320 -12.58 -2.82 -0.78
CA GLU A 320 -13.81 -3.53 -1.06
C GLU A 320 -13.55 -5.03 -1.13
N ALA A 321 -14.57 -5.78 -0.70
CA ALA A 321 -14.69 -7.21 -0.87
C ALA A 321 -14.75 -7.60 -2.37
N GLY A 322 -13.62 -7.55 -3.11
CA GLY A 322 -13.58 -7.78 -4.57
C GLY A 322 -13.78 -9.23 -4.99
N TYR A 323 -14.78 -9.53 -5.84
CA TYR A 323 -15.41 -10.85 -6.16
C TYR A 323 -14.52 -12.08 -6.52
N GLU A 324 -13.21 -11.95 -6.70
CA GLU A 324 -12.39 -13.09 -7.17
C GLU A 324 -12.06 -14.08 -6.04
N ALA A 325 -12.58 -15.32 -6.13
CA ALA A 325 -12.43 -16.38 -5.13
C ALA A 325 -10.99 -16.91 -4.94
N LYS A 326 -10.07 -16.58 -5.86
CA LYS A 326 -8.66 -17.02 -5.83
C LYS A 326 -7.64 -15.90 -5.76
N ALA A 327 -8.03 -14.66 -6.06
CA ALA A 327 -7.18 -13.50 -5.82
C ALA A 327 -7.48 -13.00 -4.40
N GLY A 328 -6.45 -12.61 -3.65
CA GLY A 328 -6.65 -11.96 -2.35
C GLY A 328 -7.57 -10.72 -2.46
N PRO A 329 -7.89 -10.05 -1.33
CA PRO A 329 -8.68 -8.82 -1.38
C PRO A 329 -8.10 -7.87 -2.42
N LYS A 330 -8.86 -7.59 -3.48
CA LYS A 330 -8.44 -6.66 -4.52
C LYS A 330 -8.54 -5.27 -3.92
N GLU A 331 -7.40 -4.68 -3.63
CA GLU A 331 -7.31 -3.30 -3.22
C GLU A 331 -7.81 -2.43 -4.39
N THR A 332 -9.07 -2.02 -4.31
CA THR A 332 -9.74 -1.25 -5.38
C THR A 332 -9.13 0.14 -5.55
N ALA A 333 -8.57 0.70 -4.49
CA ALA A 333 -7.75 1.90 -4.53
C ALA A 333 -6.55 1.70 -3.59
N PRO A 334 -5.30 1.77 -4.10
CA PRO A 334 -4.11 1.56 -3.30
C PRO A 334 -3.99 2.62 -2.21
N MET A 335 -3.70 2.20 -0.99
CA MET A 335 -3.49 3.11 0.15
C MET A 335 -2.30 4.05 -0.05
N CYS A 336 -1.34 3.64 -0.86
CA CYS A 336 -0.20 4.44 -1.27
C CYS A 336 -0.34 4.94 -2.71
N ALA A 337 0.08 6.18 -2.93
CA ALA A 337 0.27 6.71 -4.27
C ALA A 337 1.32 5.89 -5.02
N GLU A 338 1.28 5.97 -6.36
CA GLU A 338 2.26 5.30 -7.21
C GLU A 338 3.70 5.69 -6.82
N GLY A 339 4.56 4.68 -6.70
CA GLY A 339 5.95 4.85 -6.29
C GLY A 339 6.21 4.82 -4.79
N TYR A 340 5.17 4.68 -3.96
CA TYR A 340 5.29 4.59 -2.50
C TYR A 340 4.80 3.24 -1.97
N ALA A 341 5.36 2.81 -0.84
CA ALA A 341 5.07 1.55 -0.19
C ALA A 341 5.32 1.60 1.33
N GLY A 342 4.83 0.57 2.03
CA GLY A 342 5.03 0.38 3.47
C GLY A 342 4.16 1.27 4.36
N ALA A 343 4.40 1.20 5.68
CA ALA A 343 3.61 1.94 6.67
C ALA A 343 3.73 3.46 6.46
N GLY A 344 2.59 4.14 6.31
CA GLY A 344 2.55 5.59 6.03
C GLY A 344 3.13 5.98 4.68
N CYS A 345 3.28 5.02 3.74
CA CYS A 345 3.81 5.23 2.39
C CYS A 345 5.16 5.94 2.39
N MET A 346 6.07 5.48 3.26
CA MET A 346 7.38 6.10 3.52
C MET A 346 8.55 5.48 2.77
N HIS A 347 8.34 4.28 2.23
CA HIS A 347 9.33 3.61 1.39
C HIS A 347 8.99 3.86 -0.06
N CYS A 348 10.01 3.96 -0.90
CA CYS A 348 9.78 3.96 -2.33
C CYS A 348 9.50 2.53 -2.78
N ALA A 349 8.53 2.36 -3.68
CA ALA A 349 8.25 1.10 -4.33
C ALA A 349 9.42 0.68 -5.25
N ASP A 350 9.38 -0.54 -5.77
CA ASP A 350 10.37 -1.02 -6.71
C ASP A 350 10.46 -0.11 -7.95
N ASN A 351 11.67 0.15 -8.43
CA ASN A 351 11.98 1.11 -9.52
C ASN A 351 11.76 2.59 -9.18
N TYR A 352 11.47 2.92 -7.92
CA TYR A 352 11.46 4.29 -7.43
C TYR A 352 12.62 4.51 -6.45
N SER A 353 13.07 5.75 -6.31
CA SER A 353 14.03 6.13 -5.27
C SER A 353 13.76 7.53 -4.76
N ARG A 354 14.37 7.90 -3.63
CA ARG A 354 14.11 9.17 -2.97
C ARG A 354 14.73 10.32 -3.76
N ALA A 355 14.00 11.41 -3.95
CA ALA A 355 14.53 12.63 -4.56
C ALA A 355 15.63 13.26 -3.68
N ASP A 356 16.67 13.81 -4.31
CA ASP A 356 17.73 14.52 -3.59
C ASP A 356 17.24 15.80 -2.92
N ALA A 357 16.23 16.46 -3.49
CA ALA A 357 15.71 17.72 -2.95
C ALA A 357 14.82 17.50 -1.73
N ASN A 358 14.17 16.34 -1.70
CA ASN A 358 13.18 16.02 -0.71
C ASN A 358 13.23 14.51 -0.44
N PRO A 359 13.78 14.09 0.72
CA PRO A 359 13.97 12.67 1.01
C PRO A 359 12.65 11.92 1.30
N LEU A 360 11.52 12.63 1.39
CA LEU A 360 10.17 12.07 1.53
C LEU A 360 9.44 11.89 0.19
N GLN A 361 10.01 12.36 -0.92
CA GLN A 361 9.42 12.22 -2.24
C GLN A 361 10.09 11.08 -3.00
N CYS A 362 9.29 10.15 -3.51
CA CYS A 362 9.76 9.08 -4.40
C CYS A 362 9.63 9.52 -5.85
N ILE A 363 10.68 9.31 -6.63
CA ILE A 363 10.73 9.56 -8.07
C ILE A 363 11.03 8.26 -8.79
N GLN A 364 10.44 8.10 -9.97
CA GLN A 364 10.66 6.92 -10.79
C GLN A 364 12.08 6.94 -11.36
N CYS A 365 12.80 5.84 -11.20
CA CYS A 365 14.12 5.71 -11.77
C CYS A 365 14.03 5.45 -13.27
N SER A 366 14.72 6.26 -14.06
CA SER A 366 14.86 5.99 -15.49
C SER A 366 15.62 4.68 -15.70
N THR A 367 15.07 3.82 -16.55
CA THR A 367 15.74 2.60 -17.02
C THR A 367 16.74 2.89 -18.15
N SER A 368 16.76 4.14 -18.66
CA SER A 368 17.63 4.55 -19.75
C SER A 368 19.03 4.90 -19.24
N THR A 369 20.02 4.10 -19.64
CA THR A 369 21.44 4.38 -19.36
C THR A 369 21.91 5.70 -19.96
N LYS A 370 21.33 6.13 -21.09
CA LYS A 370 21.65 7.41 -21.74
C LYS A 370 21.22 8.60 -20.88
N GLU A 371 20.02 8.54 -20.31
CA GLU A 371 19.54 9.57 -19.40
C GLU A 371 20.43 9.62 -18.17
N ALA A 372 20.65 8.48 -17.50
CA ALA A 372 21.53 8.42 -16.33
C ALA A 372 22.95 8.98 -16.61
N ALA A 373 23.54 8.66 -17.77
CA ALA A 373 24.85 9.20 -18.18
C ALA A 373 24.80 10.71 -18.42
N PHE A 374 23.73 11.22 -19.04
CA PHE A 374 23.52 12.65 -19.21
C PHE A 374 23.42 13.37 -17.85
N PHE A 375 22.68 12.81 -16.88
CA PHE A 375 22.57 13.42 -15.54
C PHE A 375 23.88 13.38 -14.77
N MET A 376 24.62 12.28 -14.82
CA MET A 376 25.95 12.21 -14.20
C MET A 376 26.88 13.25 -14.82
N THR A 377 26.87 13.36 -16.15
CA THR A 377 27.66 14.36 -16.88
C THR A 377 27.27 15.76 -16.45
N MET A 378 25.97 16.08 -16.40
CA MET A 378 25.46 17.38 -15.95
C MET A 378 25.88 17.69 -14.51
N GLN A 379 25.82 16.71 -13.60
CA GLN A 379 26.22 16.88 -12.21
C GLN A 379 27.72 17.13 -12.06
N VAL A 380 28.56 16.39 -12.80
CA VAL A 380 30.01 16.61 -12.81
C VAL A 380 30.36 17.96 -13.44
N VAL A 381 29.79 18.26 -14.61
CA VAL A 381 30.01 19.52 -15.34
C VAL A 381 29.61 20.70 -14.46
N LYS A 382 28.46 20.63 -13.79
CA LYS A 382 28.00 21.67 -12.86
C LYS A 382 29.03 21.90 -11.75
N ASN A 383 29.48 20.86 -11.06
CA ASN A 383 30.48 20.98 -9.99
C ASN A 383 31.82 21.53 -10.51
N VAL A 384 32.25 21.11 -11.70
CA VAL A 384 33.47 21.60 -12.35
C VAL A 384 33.34 23.08 -12.72
N VAL A 385 32.23 23.49 -13.34
CA VAL A 385 31.98 24.89 -13.73
C VAL A 385 31.95 25.81 -12.50
N LEU A 386 31.27 25.39 -11.43
CA LEU A 386 31.23 26.13 -10.17
C LEU A 386 32.62 26.25 -9.52
N LEU A 387 33.37 25.15 -9.45
CA LEU A 387 34.73 25.19 -8.91
C LEU A 387 35.65 26.07 -9.76
N VAL A 388 35.64 25.92 -11.08
CA VAL A 388 36.52 26.65 -12.00
C VAL A 388 36.21 28.13 -11.97
N SER A 389 34.92 28.52 -12.00
CA SER A 389 34.51 29.92 -11.90
C SER A 389 34.93 30.56 -10.57
N ALA A 390 34.72 29.87 -9.45
CA ALA A 390 35.16 30.34 -8.14
C ALA A 390 36.70 30.41 -8.04
N ALA A 391 37.41 29.40 -8.55
CA ALA A 391 38.88 29.36 -8.55
C ALA A 391 39.48 30.44 -9.47
N ALA A 392 38.86 30.71 -10.62
CA ALA A 392 39.24 31.81 -11.50
C ALA A 392 39.02 33.16 -10.81
N SER A 393 37.90 33.32 -10.09
CA SER A 393 37.63 34.54 -9.32
C SER A 393 38.69 34.79 -8.23
N VAL A 394 39.12 33.75 -7.52
CA VAL A 394 40.20 33.85 -6.52
C VAL A 394 41.55 34.12 -7.18
N SER A 395 41.85 33.44 -8.29
CA SER A 395 43.14 33.57 -8.98
C SER A 395 43.34 34.95 -9.61
N ASN A 396 42.25 35.58 -10.05
CA ASN A 396 42.26 36.91 -10.66
C ASN A 396 42.06 38.03 -9.64
N ALA A 397 41.99 37.73 -8.34
CA ALA A 397 41.84 38.73 -7.29
C ALA A 397 43.06 39.67 -7.29
N LYS A 398 42.88 40.89 -7.79
CA LYS A 398 43.84 42.01 -7.73
C LYS A 398 43.40 42.99 -6.65
N ARG A 399 44.30 43.88 -6.22
CA ARG A 399 44.00 44.93 -5.21
C ARG A 399 42.73 45.72 -5.56
N ASP A 400 42.47 45.93 -6.85
CA ASP A 400 41.20 46.45 -7.35
C ASP A 400 40.31 45.27 -7.74
N HIS A 401 39.30 45.01 -6.93
CA HIS A 401 38.36 43.90 -7.14
C HIS A 401 37.62 44.03 -8.47
N ALA A 402 37.48 42.89 -9.16
CA ALA A 402 36.55 42.74 -10.26
C ALA A 402 35.11 42.89 -9.72
N ALA A 403 34.37 43.85 -10.27
CA ALA A 403 32.94 44.02 -10.02
C ALA A 403 32.14 42.74 -10.33
N SER A 404 32.57 41.96 -11.33
CA SER A 404 31.96 40.68 -11.70
C SER A 404 31.98 39.65 -10.56
N SER A 405 33.10 39.54 -9.84
CA SER A 405 33.25 38.63 -8.69
C SER A 405 32.25 38.93 -7.56
N ILE A 406 32.07 40.21 -7.24
CA ILE A 406 31.13 40.66 -6.21
C ILE A 406 29.70 40.26 -6.61
N LEU A 407 29.30 40.63 -7.84
CA LEU A 407 27.97 40.33 -8.38
C LEU A 407 27.68 38.81 -8.47
N ILE A 408 28.67 38.00 -8.84
CA ILE A 408 28.54 36.53 -8.85
C ILE A 408 28.24 36.01 -7.45
N ASN A 409 28.94 36.49 -6.43
CA ASN A 409 28.70 36.07 -5.05
C ASN A 409 27.31 36.50 -4.54
N GLU A 410 26.89 37.74 -4.86
CA GLU A 410 25.54 38.24 -4.56
C GLU A 410 24.46 37.38 -5.25
N LEU A 411 24.64 37.06 -6.54
CA LEU A 411 23.73 36.21 -7.31
C LEU A 411 23.60 34.81 -6.71
N MET A 412 24.72 34.16 -6.36
CA MET A 412 24.69 32.82 -5.75
C MET A 412 23.94 32.82 -4.42
N ALA A 413 24.12 33.86 -3.60
CA ALA A 413 23.43 33.99 -2.32
C ALA A 413 21.92 34.16 -2.49
N PHE A 414 21.48 35.01 -3.43
CA PHE A 414 20.07 35.18 -3.76
C PHE A 414 19.47 33.90 -4.35
N ALA A 415 20.17 33.27 -5.30
CA ALA A 415 19.70 32.08 -5.99
C ALA A 415 19.49 30.89 -5.05
N ALA A 416 20.28 30.76 -3.98
CA ALA A 416 20.06 29.75 -2.94
C ALA A 416 18.67 29.87 -2.29
N VAL A 417 18.26 31.09 -1.92
CA VAL A 417 16.92 31.35 -1.36
C VAL A 417 15.83 31.18 -2.40
N ALA A 418 16.04 31.72 -3.61
CA ALA A 418 15.09 31.61 -4.69
C ALA A 418 14.79 30.14 -5.05
N THR A 419 15.82 29.27 -5.05
CA THR A 419 15.67 27.82 -5.27
C THR A 419 14.78 27.19 -4.19
N ILE A 420 14.97 27.56 -2.92
CA ILE A 420 14.16 27.05 -1.80
C ILE A 420 12.70 27.50 -1.95
N ALA A 421 12.47 28.78 -2.24
CA ALA A 421 11.12 29.33 -2.44
C ALA A 421 10.40 28.67 -3.62
N MET A 422 11.08 28.53 -4.77
CA MET A 422 10.53 27.85 -5.96
C MET A 422 10.22 26.37 -5.69
N SER A 423 11.12 25.66 -5.00
CA SER A 423 10.88 24.28 -4.57
C SER A 423 9.64 24.17 -3.68
N ALA A 424 9.46 25.12 -2.75
CA ALA A 424 8.28 25.16 -1.91
C ALA A 424 6.99 25.42 -2.69
N VAL A 425 7.02 26.35 -3.66
CA VAL A 425 5.90 26.61 -4.57
C VAL A 425 5.52 25.36 -5.36
N MET A 426 6.48 24.64 -5.93
CA MET A 426 6.20 23.45 -6.75
C MET A 426 5.64 22.26 -5.95
N GLN A 427 5.86 22.23 -4.64
CA GLN A 427 5.33 21.20 -3.75
C GLN A 427 3.90 21.50 -3.26
N THR A 428 3.35 22.65 -3.62
CA THR A 428 1.98 23.02 -3.23
C THR A 428 0.92 22.23 -4.02
N PRO A 429 -0.20 21.84 -3.38
CA PRO A 429 -1.38 21.34 -4.09
C PRO A 429 -1.86 22.27 -5.21
N SER A 430 -1.74 23.59 -5.01
CA SER A 430 -2.10 24.60 -6.00
C SER A 430 -1.28 24.49 -7.28
N TYR A 431 0.03 24.26 -7.17
CA TYR A 431 0.88 24.00 -8.33
C TYR A 431 0.42 22.77 -9.12
N GLY A 432 -0.01 21.70 -8.44
CA GLY A 432 -0.52 20.47 -9.06
C GLY A 432 -1.80 20.67 -9.90
N ARG A 433 -2.58 21.72 -9.62
CA ARG A 433 -3.81 22.06 -10.35
C ARG A 433 -3.57 22.93 -11.59
N LEU A 434 -2.39 23.53 -11.70
CA LEU A 434 -2.06 24.36 -12.86
C LEU A 434 -2.05 23.53 -14.15
N SER A 435 -2.43 24.18 -15.25
CA SER A 435 -2.32 23.57 -16.57
C SER A 435 -0.88 23.11 -16.83
N THR A 436 -0.69 22.02 -17.59
CA THR A 436 0.64 21.51 -17.92
C THR A 436 1.52 22.57 -18.59
N SER A 437 0.94 23.43 -19.44
CA SER A 437 1.67 24.55 -20.04
C SER A 437 2.17 25.54 -18.98
N THR A 438 1.32 25.89 -18.01
CA THR A 438 1.69 26.82 -16.93
C THR A 438 2.77 26.24 -16.02
N ARG A 439 2.66 24.95 -15.67
CA ARG A 439 3.68 24.23 -14.90
C ARG A 439 5.02 24.25 -15.62
N ASN A 440 5.03 23.94 -16.92
CA ASN A 440 6.25 23.98 -17.74
C ASN A 440 6.87 25.38 -17.80
N SER A 441 6.07 26.44 -17.87
CA SER A 441 6.58 27.81 -17.79
C SER A 441 7.23 28.12 -16.45
N LEU A 442 6.61 27.73 -15.32
CA LEU A 442 7.19 27.92 -13.98
C LEU A 442 8.49 27.12 -13.80
N VAL A 443 8.55 25.88 -14.28
CA VAL A 443 9.78 25.07 -14.29
C VAL A 443 10.87 25.73 -15.13
N SER A 444 10.52 26.31 -16.28
CA SER A 444 11.47 27.03 -17.14
C SER A 444 12.06 28.26 -16.44
N LEU A 445 11.27 28.96 -15.62
CA LEU A 445 11.73 30.08 -14.80
C LEU A 445 12.72 29.65 -13.70
N GLN A 446 12.70 28.38 -13.28
CA GLN A 446 13.63 27.85 -12.29
C GLN A 446 15.02 27.55 -12.87
N ILE A 447 15.15 27.24 -14.16
CA ILE A 447 16.43 26.90 -14.80
C ILE A 447 17.56 27.90 -14.50
N PRO A 448 17.40 29.23 -14.70
CA PRO A 448 18.45 30.19 -14.38
C PRO A 448 18.77 30.24 -12.88
N VAL A 449 17.77 30.03 -12.02
CA VAL A 449 17.91 30.03 -10.56
C VAL A 449 18.73 28.80 -10.11
N ASP A 450 18.40 27.61 -10.63
CA ASP A 450 19.10 26.35 -10.35
C ASP A 450 20.55 26.38 -10.82
N PHE A 451 20.81 26.99 -11.99
CA PHE A 451 22.15 27.20 -12.49
C PHE A 451 22.94 28.16 -11.59
N ALA A 452 22.35 29.29 -11.22
CA ALA A 452 22.98 30.30 -10.38
C ALA A 452 23.23 29.85 -8.94
N SER A 453 22.36 29.03 -8.36
CA SER A 453 22.52 28.55 -6.98
C SER A 453 23.66 27.54 -6.86
N GLY A 454 24.02 26.88 -7.97
CA GLY A 454 24.95 25.75 -7.96
C GLY A 454 24.44 24.56 -7.13
N GLN A 455 23.22 24.63 -6.59
CA GLN A 455 22.58 23.63 -5.74
C GLN A 455 21.30 23.08 -6.36
N GLY A 456 20.89 23.60 -7.53
CA GLY A 456 19.68 23.14 -8.21
C GLY A 456 19.65 21.63 -8.39
N ASN A 457 18.64 21.01 -7.80
CA ASN A 457 18.25 19.65 -8.14
C ASN A 457 17.37 19.76 -9.37
N SER A 458 17.88 19.30 -10.52
CA SER A 458 17.02 19.01 -11.66
C SER A 458 16.03 17.94 -11.19
N GLY A 459 14.82 18.37 -10.80
CA GLY A 459 13.86 17.62 -9.97
C GLY A 459 13.32 16.31 -10.55
N GLN A 460 13.97 15.78 -11.59
CA GLN A 460 13.63 14.52 -12.23
C GLN A 460 14.59 13.38 -11.89
N PHE A 461 15.75 13.64 -11.26
CA PHE A 461 16.75 12.60 -11.01
C PHE A 461 17.18 12.50 -9.55
N SER A 462 17.48 11.26 -9.17
CA SER A 462 17.91 10.88 -7.83
C SER A 462 19.26 10.17 -7.94
N ASN A 463 20.20 10.59 -7.12
CA ASN A 463 21.48 9.90 -6.95
C ASN A 463 21.29 8.45 -6.48
N GLN A 464 20.19 8.12 -5.79
CA GLN A 464 19.86 6.74 -5.43
C GLN A 464 19.49 5.91 -6.66
N CYS A 465 18.76 6.47 -7.63
CA CYS A 465 18.49 5.79 -8.89
C CYS A 465 19.78 5.50 -9.66
N PHE A 466 20.72 6.45 -9.66
CA PHE A 466 22.03 6.25 -10.29
C PHE A 466 22.83 5.15 -9.59
N LEU A 467 22.83 5.11 -8.26
CA LEU A 467 23.47 4.01 -7.51
C LEU A 467 22.84 2.66 -7.82
N ALA A 468 21.50 2.59 -7.92
CA ALA A 468 20.80 1.38 -8.30
C ALA A 468 21.21 0.90 -9.70
N LEU A 469 21.38 1.82 -10.67
CA LEU A 469 21.88 1.50 -12.01
C LEU A 469 23.32 0.95 -12.00
N LEU A 470 24.15 1.41 -11.05
CA LEU A 470 25.49 0.88 -10.82
C LEU A 470 25.51 -0.45 -10.03
N GLY A 471 24.35 -1.00 -9.67
CA GLY A 471 24.25 -2.20 -8.83
C GLY A 471 24.65 -1.97 -7.37
N CYS A 472 24.76 -0.71 -6.94
CA CYS A 472 25.03 -0.34 -5.56
C CYS A 472 23.72 -0.19 -4.78
N ALA A 473 23.74 -0.52 -3.48
CA ALA A 473 22.55 -0.34 -2.64
C ALA A 473 22.14 1.15 -2.59
N PRO A 474 20.87 1.51 -2.89
CA PRO A 474 20.38 2.89 -2.96
C PRO A 474 20.17 3.50 -1.55
N THR A 475 21.20 3.49 -0.72
CA THR A 475 21.15 4.02 0.64
C THR A 475 21.51 5.51 0.68
N ALA A 476 21.04 6.21 1.71
CA ALA A 476 21.41 7.60 1.97
C ALA A 476 22.94 7.76 2.15
N ILE A 477 23.59 6.78 2.78
CA ILE A 477 25.04 6.76 2.99
C ILE A 477 25.80 6.70 1.67
N ASN A 478 25.43 5.77 0.77
CA ASN A 478 26.08 5.66 -0.53
C ASN A 478 25.85 6.92 -1.38
N THR A 479 24.66 7.51 -1.28
CA THR A 479 24.34 8.78 -1.95
C THR A 479 25.21 9.93 -1.42
N HIS A 480 25.40 9.98 -0.10
CA HIS A 480 26.26 10.98 0.53
C HIS A 480 27.73 10.79 0.13
N LEU A 481 28.22 9.55 0.06
CA LEU A 481 29.57 9.25 -0.41
C LEU A 481 29.76 9.69 -1.87
N LEU A 482 28.84 9.31 -2.76
CA LEU A 482 28.88 9.68 -4.18
C LEU A 482 28.92 11.21 -4.37
N THR A 483 28.04 11.92 -3.68
CA THR A 483 27.96 13.39 -3.76
C THR A 483 29.15 14.10 -3.11
N SER A 484 29.89 13.43 -2.22
CA SER A 484 31.07 14.00 -1.55
C SER A 484 32.38 13.71 -2.28
N ILE A 485 32.50 12.55 -2.94
CA ILE A 485 33.74 12.12 -3.61
C ILE A 485 34.12 13.09 -4.74
N VAL A 486 33.17 13.47 -5.60
CA VAL A 486 33.46 14.37 -6.73
C VAL A 486 33.99 15.73 -6.24
N PRO A 487 33.31 16.46 -5.33
CA PRO A 487 33.85 17.64 -4.68
C PRO A 487 35.23 17.43 -4.03
N ALA A 488 35.43 16.33 -3.30
CA ALA A 488 36.70 16.05 -2.64
C ALA A 488 37.85 15.91 -3.66
N CYS A 489 37.65 15.14 -4.73
CA CYS A 489 38.61 15.00 -5.82
C CYS A 489 38.90 16.33 -6.50
N LEU A 490 37.87 17.15 -6.72
CA LEU A 490 38.00 18.50 -7.29
C LEU A 490 38.80 19.45 -6.40
N ILE A 491 38.57 19.41 -5.08
CA ILE A 491 39.32 20.20 -4.10
C ILE A 491 40.79 19.76 -4.07
N VAL A 492 41.05 18.45 -4.06
CA VAL A 492 42.43 17.89 -4.09
C VAL A 492 43.13 18.28 -5.39
N GLY A 493 42.45 18.17 -6.53
CA GLY A 493 42.98 18.60 -7.82
C GLY A 493 43.31 20.09 -7.84
N LEU A 494 42.42 20.94 -7.31
CA LEU A 494 42.69 22.38 -7.19
C LEU A 494 43.84 22.66 -6.23
N ALA A 495 43.98 21.90 -5.14
CA ALA A 495 45.08 22.03 -4.19
C ALA A 495 46.42 21.67 -4.84
N ALA A 496 46.44 20.64 -5.70
CA ALA A 496 47.62 20.21 -6.44
C ALA A 496 48.03 21.21 -7.55
N VAL A 497 47.07 21.83 -8.23
CA VAL A 497 47.33 22.76 -9.34
C VAL A 497 47.61 24.20 -8.86
N ARG A 498 47.03 24.60 -7.73
CA ARG A 498 47.14 25.97 -7.19
C ARG A 498 47.82 25.97 -5.83
N SER A 499 47.09 26.31 -4.78
CA SER A 499 47.58 26.30 -3.41
C SER A 499 46.50 25.75 -2.50
N THR A 500 46.93 25.08 -1.42
CA THR A 500 46.05 24.50 -0.42
C THR A 500 45.07 25.53 0.16
N GLY A 501 45.53 26.76 0.42
CA GLY A 501 44.67 27.85 0.89
C GLY A 501 43.60 28.26 -0.12
N THR A 502 43.93 28.32 -1.41
CA THR A 502 42.95 28.61 -2.48
C THR A 502 41.92 27.50 -2.58
N ALA A 503 42.38 26.24 -2.59
CA ALA A 503 41.51 25.08 -2.66
C ALA A 503 40.59 24.97 -1.43
N ALA A 504 41.09 25.29 -0.23
CA ALA A 504 40.30 25.33 0.99
C ALA A 504 39.20 26.39 0.91
N VAL A 505 39.51 27.65 0.58
CA VAL A 505 38.53 28.74 0.50
C VAL A 505 37.50 28.48 -0.60
N VAL A 506 37.95 28.10 -1.80
CA VAL A 506 37.05 27.82 -2.94
C VAL A 506 36.18 26.60 -2.64
N GLY A 507 36.79 25.50 -2.20
CA GLY A 507 36.12 24.25 -1.92
C GLY A 507 35.07 24.37 -0.83
N THR A 508 35.40 25.05 0.27
CA THR A 508 34.46 25.26 1.36
C THR A 508 33.33 26.24 0.99
N ASN A 509 33.59 27.30 0.22
CA ASN A 509 32.50 28.20 -0.24
C ASN A 509 31.48 27.47 -1.11
N VAL A 510 31.96 26.61 -2.01
CA VAL A 510 31.13 25.98 -3.05
C VAL A 510 30.44 24.72 -2.52
N PHE A 511 31.18 23.84 -1.84
CA PHE A 511 30.67 22.49 -1.54
C PHE A 511 30.25 22.27 -0.09
N LEU A 512 30.79 23.04 0.88
CA LEU A 512 30.48 22.82 2.30
C LEU A 512 28.98 22.97 2.63
N PRO A 513 28.23 23.94 2.06
CA PRO A 513 26.78 24.01 2.29
C PRO A 513 26.02 22.77 1.79
N SER A 514 26.41 22.22 0.63
CA SER A 514 25.80 20.99 0.10
C SER A 514 26.16 19.77 0.95
N PHE A 515 27.39 19.71 1.47
CA PHE A 515 27.82 18.67 2.39
C PHE A 515 27.01 18.72 3.69
N MET A 516 26.75 19.92 4.22
CA MET A 516 25.87 20.12 5.38
C MET A 516 24.42 19.71 5.09
N ALA A 517 23.89 20.04 3.92
CA ALA A 517 22.56 19.58 3.51
C ALA A 517 22.47 18.04 3.53
N ASN A 518 23.48 17.34 3.02
CA ASN A 518 23.49 15.87 3.03
C ASN A 518 23.42 15.29 4.46
N PHE A 519 24.11 15.89 5.43
CA PHE A 519 23.95 15.49 6.83
C PHE A 519 22.57 15.82 7.40
N GLY A 520 22.01 16.97 7.03
CA GLY A 520 20.66 17.38 7.43
C GLY A 520 19.58 16.36 7.05
N ARG A 521 19.73 15.68 5.90
CA ARG A 521 18.78 14.64 5.45
C ARG A 521 18.62 13.48 6.43
N TYR A 522 19.65 13.15 7.20
CA TYR A 522 19.57 12.08 8.22
C TYR A 522 18.82 12.51 9.49
N LEU A 523 18.64 13.82 9.68
CA LEU A 523 17.96 14.41 10.83
C LEU A 523 16.49 14.74 10.53
N VAL A 524 15.98 14.33 9.38
CA VAL A 524 14.55 14.44 9.06
C VAL A 524 13.79 13.48 9.99
N MET A 525 13.06 14.08 10.92
CA MET A 525 12.28 13.39 11.95
C MET A 525 10.79 13.56 11.68
N TYR A 526 10.03 12.48 11.75
CA TYR A 526 8.58 12.52 11.65
C TYR A 526 7.94 11.50 12.58
N ARG A 527 6.64 11.67 12.83
CA ARG A 527 5.82 10.73 13.59
C ARG A 527 4.71 10.21 12.69
N LEU A 528 4.56 8.89 12.66
CA LEU A 528 3.44 8.23 11.97
C LEU A 528 2.19 8.16 12.85
N ARG A 529 2.31 8.44 14.15
CA ARG A 529 1.23 8.34 15.13
C ARG A 529 1.27 9.48 16.17
N PRO A 530 0.12 9.82 16.78
CA PRO A 530 0.05 10.73 17.92
C PRO A 530 0.85 10.21 19.11
N GLU A 531 1.40 11.12 19.92
CA GLU A 531 2.30 10.81 21.05
C GLU A 531 1.75 9.77 22.02
N ASP A 532 0.44 9.84 22.28
CA ASP A 532 -0.23 9.04 23.30
C ASP A 532 -0.56 7.60 22.85
N THR A 533 -0.23 7.24 21.60
CA THR A 533 -0.54 5.92 21.04
C THR A 533 0.69 5.01 21.00
N ALA A 534 0.50 3.72 21.27
CA ALA A 534 1.59 2.75 21.14
C ALA A 534 2.19 2.78 19.72
N GLY A 535 3.52 2.90 19.62
CA GLY A 535 4.22 3.07 18.35
C GLY A 535 4.38 4.53 17.87
N SER A 536 4.17 5.51 18.75
CA SER A 536 4.38 6.94 18.50
C SER A 536 5.84 7.41 18.42
N ALA A 537 6.78 6.47 18.42
CA ALA A 537 8.20 6.80 18.36
C ALA A 537 8.51 7.65 17.12
N VAL A 538 9.35 8.68 17.32
CA VAL A 538 9.90 9.47 16.24
C VAL A 538 10.67 8.53 15.31
N GLN A 539 10.29 8.52 14.04
CA GLN A 539 10.94 7.73 13.01
C GLN A 539 12.06 8.53 12.37
N LEU A 540 13.14 7.80 12.08
CA LEU A 540 14.38 8.26 11.48
C LEU A 540 14.79 7.22 10.43
N ASP A 541 13.93 7.01 9.43
CA ASP A 541 14.08 5.91 8.45
C ASP A 541 15.18 6.18 7.41
N PHE A 542 15.93 7.28 7.58
CA PHE A 542 17.16 7.56 6.83
C PHE A 542 18.39 6.93 7.49
N LEU A 543 18.24 6.39 8.70
CA LEU A 543 19.26 5.64 9.41
C LEU A 543 19.01 4.13 9.28
N PRO A 544 20.07 3.31 9.19
CA PRO A 544 19.93 1.86 9.28
C PRO A 544 19.22 1.46 10.58
N PRO A 545 18.34 0.45 10.55
CA PRO A 545 17.70 -0.06 11.77
C PRO A 545 18.77 -0.49 12.79
N GLY A 546 18.58 -0.11 14.06
CA GLY A 546 19.50 -0.43 15.16
C GLY A 546 20.68 0.54 15.36
N ALA A 547 20.99 1.42 14.41
CA ALA A 547 22.16 2.30 14.50
C ALA A 547 21.88 3.68 15.13
N ARG A 548 20.62 3.94 15.54
CA ARG A 548 20.15 5.29 15.93
C ARG A 548 20.96 5.93 17.06
N THR A 549 21.32 5.17 18.08
CA THR A 549 22.01 5.68 19.28
C THR A 549 23.44 6.15 19.01
N ILE A 550 24.13 5.56 18.05
CA ILE A 550 25.53 5.90 17.72
C ILE A 550 25.60 6.89 16.55
N VAL A 551 24.74 6.71 15.54
CA VAL A 551 24.85 7.46 14.29
C VAL A 551 24.36 8.89 14.42
N ILE A 552 23.33 9.17 15.23
CA ILE A 552 22.84 10.55 15.43
C ILE A 552 23.93 11.43 16.08
N PRO A 553 24.55 11.04 17.21
CA PRO A 553 25.68 11.79 17.76
C PRO A 553 26.80 11.98 16.75
N ALA A 554 27.15 10.94 15.98
CA ALA A 554 28.20 11.05 14.96
C ALA A 554 27.85 12.09 13.88
N ILE A 555 26.60 12.11 13.38
CA ILE A 555 26.13 13.11 12.41
C ILE A 555 26.18 14.51 13.01
N LEU A 556 25.72 14.69 14.24
CA LEU A 556 25.75 16.00 14.92
C LEU A 556 27.19 16.47 15.15
N THR A 557 28.10 15.56 15.52
CA THR A 557 29.53 15.84 15.61
C THR A 557 30.10 16.23 14.26
N CYS A 558 29.76 15.53 13.17
CA CYS A 558 30.20 15.89 11.82
C CYS A 558 29.70 17.28 11.41
N ILE A 559 28.43 17.62 11.70
CA ILE A 559 27.88 18.97 11.45
C ILE A 559 28.67 20.01 12.25
N ALA A 560 28.87 19.80 13.55
CA ALA A 560 29.60 20.71 14.41
C ALA A 560 31.06 20.89 13.95
N VAL A 561 31.74 19.81 13.56
CA VAL A 561 33.11 19.84 13.02
C VAL A 561 33.15 20.59 11.69
N CYS A 562 32.19 20.40 10.79
CA CYS A 562 32.15 21.13 9.53
C CYS A 562 31.89 22.62 9.72
N LEU A 563 30.98 22.99 10.61
CA LEU A 563 30.74 24.38 10.99
C LEU A 563 32.00 25.00 11.60
N ALA A 564 32.62 24.32 12.58
CA ALA A 564 33.82 24.80 13.25
C ALA A 564 35.03 24.89 12.29
N ALA A 565 35.22 23.89 11.42
CA ALA A 565 36.30 23.88 10.43
C ALA A 565 36.08 24.94 9.35
N GLY A 566 34.86 25.08 8.82
CA GLY A 566 34.51 26.11 7.84
C GLY A 566 34.69 27.52 8.41
N VAL A 567 34.03 27.82 9.53
CA VAL A 567 34.10 29.13 10.20
C VAL A 567 35.51 29.42 10.69
N GLY A 568 36.16 28.46 11.34
CA GLY A 568 37.51 28.59 11.88
C GLY A 568 38.55 28.82 10.78
N SER A 569 38.51 28.05 9.69
CA SER A 569 39.45 28.22 8.58
C SER A 569 39.28 29.57 7.87
N TRP A 570 38.05 30.05 7.69
CA TRP A 570 37.79 31.36 7.07
C TRP A 570 38.18 32.51 8.00
N THR A 571 37.84 32.39 9.28
CA THR A 571 38.24 33.39 10.29
C THR A 571 39.76 33.48 10.37
N TYR A 572 40.45 32.34 10.38
CA TYR A 572 41.90 32.27 10.34
C TYR A 572 42.47 32.89 9.06
N ALA A 573 41.92 32.56 7.89
CA ALA A 573 42.34 33.13 6.61
C ALA A 573 42.20 34.67 6.59
N VAL A 574 41.07 35.19 7.08
CA VAL A 574 40.80 36.64 7.18
C VAL A 574 41.74 37.33 8.19
N GLN A 575 42.06 36.68 9.30
CA GLN A 575 42.95 37.24 10.32
C GLN A 575 44.43 37.20 9.91
N THR A 576 44.82 36.33 8.99
CA THR A 576 46.21 36.18 8.57
C THR A 576 46.64 37.35 7.67
N ARG A 577 47.12 38.43 8.28
CA ARG A 577 47.61 39.64 7.60
C ARG A 577 49.11 39.58 7.27
N LYS A 578 49.56 38.50 6.63
CA LYS A 578 50.93 38.45 6.10
C LYS A 578 50.98 39.30 4.83
N GLU A 579 51.89 40.27 4.77
CA GLU A 579 52.14 41.05 3.56
C GLU A 579 53.26 40.38 2.73
N PRO A 580 53.09 40.18 1.40
CA PRO A 580 51.88 40.47 0.61
C PRO A 580 50.74 39.49 0.91
N LEU A 581 49.51 40.00 0.92
CA LEU A 581 48.32 39.19 1.20
C LEU A 581 48.18 38.07 0.15
N PRO A 582 48.04 36.79 0.58
CA PRO A 582 47.76 35.70 -0.35
C PRO A 582 46.49 35.95 -1.16
N ALA A 583 46.45 35.49 -2.42
CA ALA A 583 45.32 35.72 -3.33
C ALA A 583 43.96 35.29 -2.74
N HIS A 584 43.91 34.19 -1.99
CA HIS A 584 42.70 33.72 -1.32
C HIS A 584 42.23 34.63 -0.17
N VAL A 585 43.16 35.24 0.58
CA VAL A 585 42.82 36.22 1.63
C VAL A 585 42.36 37.54 1.00
N LEU A 586 43.02 37.94 -0.10
CA LEU A 586 42.66 39.14 -0.84
C LEU A 586 41.27 39.01 -1.48
N TYR A 587 40.94 37.84 -2.02
CA TYR A 587 39.59 37.53 -2.49
C TYR A 587 38.54 37.72 -1.38
N LEU A 588 38.80 37.20 -0.17
CA LEU A 588 37.86 37.28 0.96
C LEU A 588 37.69 38.69 1.51
N THR A 589 38.75 39.50 1.54
CA THR A 589 38.76 40.74 2.33
C THR A 589 38.73 42.02 1.49
N ALA A 590 39.20 42.02 0.24
CA ALA A 590 39.49 43.29 -0.42
C ALA A 590 38.25 44.09 -0.87
N ALA A 591 37.07 43.48 -0.99
CA ALA A 591 35.82 44.18 -1.31
C ALA A 591 35.22 44.91 -0.08
N TYR A 592 35.64 44.53 1.13
CA TYR A 592 35.04 44.92 2.39
C TYR A 592 35.84 45.99 3.13
N GLN A 593 35.16 46.74 3.97
CA GLN A 593 35.81 47.64 4.92
C GLN A 593 36.71 46.83 5.86
N PRO A 594 37.87 47.37 6.31
CA PRO A 594 38.77 46.64 7.20
C PRO A 594 38.13 46.18 8.52
N SER A 595 37.13 46.92 9.03
CA SER A 595 36.33 46.57 10.21
C SER A 595 35.39 45.39 9.97
N CYS A 596 35.00 45.15 8.73
CA CYS A 596 34.06 44.12 8.30
C CYS A 596 34.76 43.01 7.50
N ALA A 597 36.08 42.82 7.68
CA ALA A 597 36.84 41.82 6.93
C ALA A 597 36.32 40.38 7.12
N ALA A 598 35.66 40.10 8.24
CA ALA A 598 35.04 38.81 8.55
C ALA A 598 33.64 38.63 7.94
N TRP A 599 33.14 39.57 7.13
CA TRP A 599 31.78 39.51 6.57
C TRP A 599 31.54 38.25 5.71
N GLU A 600 32.57 37.79 5.00
CA GLU A 600 32.49 36.53 4.25
C GLU A 600 32.22 35.30 5.13
N VAL A 601 32.62 35.33 6.40
CA VAL A 601 32.30 34.27 7.37
C VAL A 601 30.79 34.23 7.65
N GLU A 602 30.14 35.40 7.82
CA GLU A 602 28.68 35.48 7.96
C GLU A 602 27.98 34.89 6.75
N ARG A 603 28.43 35.23 5.54
CA ARG A 603 27.83 34.73 4.29
C ARG A 603 27.95 33.21 4.19
N LEU A 604 29.09 32.64 4.56
CA LEU A 604 29.29 31.19 4.60
C LEU A 604 28.37 30.54 5.64
N ILE A 605 28.29 31.08 6.86
CA ILE A 605 27.38 30.59 7.91
C ILE A 605 25.94 30.60 7.43
N ARG A 606 25.49 31.72 6.84
CA ARG A 606 24.14 31.86 6.28
C ARG A 606 23.84 30.79 5.25
N LYS A 607 24.73 30.55 4.28
CA LYS A 607 24.56 29.49 3.27
C LYS A 607 24.48 28.11 3.91
N MET A 608 25.39 27.78 4.84
CA MET A 608 25.39 26.49 5.53
C MET A 608 24.10 26.28 6.33
N LEU A 609 23.63 27.30 7.05
CA LEU A 609 22.40 27.22 7.83
C LEU A 609 21.17 27.07 6.94
N LEU A 610 21.06 27.81 5.83
CA LEU A 610 19.97 27.64 4.86
C LEU A 610 19.96 26.24 4.25
N SER A 611 21.11 25.75 3.79
CA SER A 611 21.24 24.40 3.21
C SER A 611 20.96 23.30 4.24
N LEU A 612 21.42 23.45 5.49
CA LEU A 612 21.16 22.49 6.56
C LEU A 612 19.67 22.47 6.96
N LEU A 613 19.09 23.64 7.22
CA LEU A 613 17.68 23.78 7.62
C LEU A 613 16.75 23.17 6.57
N THR A 614 17.00 23.45 5.29
CA THR A 614 16.15 22.98 4.19
C THR A 614 16.22 21.48 3.97
N ALA A 615 17.35 20.85 4.31
CA ALA A 615 17.48 19.41 4.29
C ALA A 615 16.87 18.73 5.53
N MET A 616 16.97 19.36 6.71
CA MET A 616 16.42 18.85 7.97
C MET A 616 14.89 18.95 8.04
N VAL A 617 14.35 20.03 7.48
CA VAL A 617 12.92 20.34 7.49
C VAL A 617 12.47 20.51 6.04
N PRO A 618 12.22 19.41 5.31
CA PRO A 618 11.77 19.51 3.93
C PRO A 618 10.36 20.13 3.87
N VAL A 619 10.07 20.86 2.79
CA VAL A 619 8.79 21.57 2.62
C VAL A 619 7.63 20.59 2.74
N SER A 620 7.73 19.39 2.16
CA SER A 620 6.65 18.41 2.22
C SER A 620 6.30 17.94 3.64
N LEU A 621 7.21 18.07 4.61
CA LEU A 621 6.97 17.69 6.00
C LEU A 621 6.37 18.84 6.81
N SER A 622 7.02 20.00 6.77
CA SER A 622 6.59 21.17 7.54
C SER A 622 6.96 22.45 6.80
N PRO A 623 6.12 22.87 5.83
CA PRO A 623 6.38 24.06 5.03
C PRO A 623 6.55 25.32 5.88
N ALA A 624 5.69 25.46 6.91
CA ALA A 624 5.70 26.62 7.80
C ALA A 624 6.98 26.72 8.63
N LEU A 625 7.47 25.60 9.18
CA LEU A 625 8.70 25.59 9.98
C LEU A 625 9.93 25.91 9.12
N GLN A 626 10.00 25.34 7.91
CA GLN A 626 11.10 25.63 7.00
C GLN A 626 11.10 27.08 6.54
N MET A 627 9.97 27.60 6.04
CA MET A 627 9.90 28.98 5.54
C MET A 627 10.05 30.00 6.67
N GLY A 628 9.54 29.70 7.87
CA GLY A 628 9.79 30.50 9.07
C GLY A 628 11.28 30.55 9.43
N GLY A 629 11.97 29.40 9.43
CA GLY A 629 13.41 29.35 9.70
C GLY A 629 14.24 30.07 8.63
N VAL A 630 13.90 29.91 7.34
CA VAL A 630 14.53 30.66 6.24
C VAL A 630 14.32 32.16 6.43
N GLY A 631 13.09 32.59 6.72
CA GLY A 631 12.76 33.98 6.98
C GLY A 631 13.55 34.57 8.15
N MET A 632 13.70 33.82 9.25
CA MET A 632 14.50 34.25 10.40
C MET A 632 15.99 34.40 10.06
N ILE A 633 16.57 33.45 9.32
CA ILE A 633 17.97 33.55 8.85
C ILE A 633 18.14 34.81 7.99
N LEU A 634 17.24 35.06 7.04
CA LEU A 634 17.32 36.22 6.16
C LEU A 634 17.10 37.54 6.90
N LEU A 635 16.21 37.59 7.89
CA LEU A 635 15.96 38.77 8.69
C LEU A 635 17.18 39.13 9.55
N VAL A 636 17.83 38.14 10.17
CA VAL A 636 19.07 38.35 10.92
C VAL A 636 20.16 38.87 9.99
N SER A 637 20.35 38.24 8.83
CA SER A 637 21.35 38.67 7.85
C SER A 637 21.07 40.07 7.30
N LEU A 638 19.82 40.41 6.99
CA LEU A 638 19.43 41.76 6.57
C LEU A 638 19.69 42.79 7.69
N THR A 639 19.37 42.46 8.94
CA THR A 639 19.61 43.35 10.08
C THR A 639 21.09 43.62 10.28
N LEU A 640 21.92 42.56 10.26
CA LEU A 640 23.38 42.70 10.31
C LEU A 640 23.87 43.54 9.14
N TYR A 641 23.35 43.29 7.94
CA TYR A 641 23.77 44.01 6.73
C TYR A 641 23.48 45.51 6.82
N MET A 642 22.25 45.86 7.21
CA MET A 642 21.82 47.25 7.41
C MET A 642 22.66 47.96 8.46
N ARG A 643 23.09 47.23 9.49
CA ARG A 643 23.91 47.78 10.59
C ARG A 643 25.35 48.03 10.18
N TYR A 644 25.96 47.11 9.43
CA TYR A 644 27.41 47.11 9.19
C TYR A 644 27.81 47.64 7.80
N LYS A 645 26.96 47.56 6.78
CA LYS A 645 27.22 48.01 5.39
C LYS A 645 28.64 47.68 4.92
N PRO A 646 28.97 46.39 4.82
CA PRO A 646 30.34 45.89 4.86
C PRO A 646 31.18 46.26 3.64
N TYR A 647 30.59 46.58 2.48
CA TYR A 647 31.36 46.91 1.27
C TYR A 647 31.96 48.31 1.33
N LYS A 648 33.14 48.48 0.70
CA LYS A 648 33.78 49.79 0.53
C LYS A 648 32.99 50.74 -0.36
N VAL A 649 32.30 50.19 -1.38
CA VAL A 649 31.54 50.97 -2.36
C VAL A 649 30.05 50.83 -2.06
N ASP A 650 29.39 51.96 -1.81
CA ASP A 650 27.98 52.02 -1.39
C ASP A 650 27.00 51.35 -2.38
N ARG A 651 27.32 51.34 -3.68
CA ARG A 651 26.49 50.67 -4.70
C ARG A 651 26.35 49.17 -4.46
N TRP A 652 27.39 48.51 -3.96
CA TRP A 652 27.35 47.08 -3.62
C TRP A 652 26.54 46.86 -2.34
N ASN A 653 26.63 47.81 -1.39
CA ASN A 653 25.75 47.81 -0.23
C ASN A 653 24.26 47.83 -0.62
N LYS A 654 23.88 48.75 -1.50
CA LYS A 654 22.49 48.84 -1.98
C LYS A 654 22.04 47.61 -2.79
N SER A 655 22.94 47.00 -3.56
CA SER A 655 22.66 45.79 -4.35
C SER A 655 22.29 44.61 -3.47
N GLU A 656 23.16 44.21 -2.54
CA GLU A 656 22.90 43.09 -1.63
C GLU A 656 21.74 43.39 -0.67
N GLU A 657 21.57 44.64 -0.21
CA GLU A 657 20.38 45.05 0.55
C GLU A 657 19.10 44.78 -0.24
N ALA A 658 19.03 45.22 -1.51
CA ALA A 658 17.88 44.98 -2.38
C ALA A 658 17.64 43.49 -2.63
N LEU A 659 18.71 42.69 -2.80
CA LEU A 659 18.61 41.24 -2.97
C LEU A 659 18.10 40.54 -1.71
N LEU A 660 18.54 40.95 -0.52
CA LEU A 660 18.05 40.41 0.76
C LEU A 660 16.58 40.77 0.98
N VAL A 661 16.17 42.00 0.65
CA VAL A 661 14.76 42.43 0.71
C VAL A 661 13.91 41.62 -0.28
N ALA A 662 14.38 41.43 -1.52
CA ALA A 662 13.68 40.61 -2.51
C ALA A 662 13.57 39.14 -2.06
N ALA A 663 14.64 38.57 -1.49
CA ALA A 663 14.65 37.23 -0.92
C ALA A 663 13.63 37.09 0.22
N LEU A 664 13.60 38.05 1.15
CA LEU A 664 12.63 38.06 2.25
C LEU A 664 11.20 38.20 1.74
N ALA A 665 10.95 39.06 0.76
CA ALA A 665 9.65 39.21 0.11
C ALA A 665 9.18 37.90 -0.55
N MET A 666 10.07 37.18 -1.26
CA MET A 666 9.75 35.85 -1.80
C MET A 666 9.39 34.86 -0.70
N THR A 667 10.15 34.82 0.39
CA THR A 667 9.89 33.93 1.54
C THR A 667 8.53 34.24 2.17
N ILE A 668 8.18 35.53 2.34
CA ILE A 668 6.88 35.95 2.87
C ILE A 668 5.76 35.54 1.92
N MET A 669 5.87 35.83 0.62
CA MET A 669 4.86 35.45 -0.37
C MET A 669 4.66 33.94 -0.44
N THR A 670 5.75 33.16 -0.37
CA THR A 670 5.69 31.70 -0.33
C THR A 670 5.01 31.21 0.94
N THR A 671 5.27 31.84 2.09
CA THR A 671 4.59 31.54 3.35
C THR A 671 3.10 31.86 3.27
N CYS A 672 2.73 32.99 2.65
CA CYS A 672 1.34 33.35 2.38
C CYS A 672 0.65 32.35 1.45
N LEU A 673 1.33 31.88 0.40
CA LEU A 673 0.82 30.86 -0.51
C LEU A 673 0.55 29.55 0.26
N LEU A 674 1.51 29.08 1.04
CA LEU A 674 1.39 27.86 1.85
C LEU A 674 0.29 27.97 2.90
N ALA A 675 0.16 29.11 3.57
CA ALA A 675 -0.92 29.37 4.52
C ALA A 675 -2.29 29.38 3.84
N ASN A 676 -2.39 29.99 2.65
CA ASN A 676 -3.62 30.04 1.87
C ASN A 676 -4.04 28.65 1.34
N ASP A 677 -3.09 27.78 1.01
CA ASP A 677 -3.37 26.38 0.62
C ASP A 677 -4.02 25.55 1.72
N LEU A 678 -3.70 25.88 2.98
CA LEU A 678 -4.28 25.22 4.16
C LEU A 678 -5.57 25.89 4.65
N HIS A 679 -5.87 27.12 4.19
CA HIS A 679 -7.01 27.90 4.67
C HIS A 679 -8.31 27.53 3.93
N TRP A 680 -9.43 27.56 4.66
CA TRP A 680 -10.74 27.21 4.10
C TRP A 680 -11.23 28.22 3.06
N ALA A 681 -10.93 29.52 3.24
CA ALA A 681 -11.30 30.61 2.34
C ALA A 681 -10.34 30.75 1.13
N ARG A 682 -9.87 29.62 0.59
CA ARG A 682 -8.91 29.59 -0.52
C ARG A 682 -9.48 30.27 -1.78
N SER A 683 -8.68 31.12 -2.41
CA SER A 683 -8.95 31.73 -3.72
C SER A 683 -7.90 31.26 -4.73
N THR A 684 -8.33 30.59 -5.80
CA THR A 684 -7.44 30.09 -6.87
C THR A 684 -6.72 31.23 -7.58
N GLY A 685 -7.42 32.34 -7.86
CA GLY A 685 -6.81 33.51 -8.50
C GLY A 685 -5.68 34.14 -7.66
N THR A 686 -5.83 34.17 -6.34
CA THR A 686 -4.77 34.65 -5.44
C THR A 686 -3.57 33.70 -5.42
N GLN A 687 -3.80 32.39 -5.45
CA GLN A 687 -2.72 31.38 -5.50
C GLN A 687 -1.92 31.51 -6.79
N ASP A 688 -2.60 31.58 -7.93
CA ASP A 688 -1.96 31.74 -9.23
C ASP A 688 -1.14 33.02 -9.29
N ALA A 689 -1.71 34.15 -8.85
CA ALA A 689 -1.01 35.42 -8.79
C ALA A 689 0.26 35.36 -7.91
N LEU A 690 0.19 34.74 -6.72
CA LEU A 690 1.33 34.56 -5.84
C LEU A 690 2.41 33.65 -6.47
N MET A 691 2.03 32.53 -7.09
CA MET A 691 2.98 31.63 -7.75
C MET A 691 3.74 32.33 -8.88
N PHE A 692 3.04 33.09 -9.73
CA PHE A 692 3.68 33.87 -10.79
C PHE A 692 4.53 35.02 -10.25
N ALA A 693 4.08 35.70 -9.19
CA ALA A 693 4.86 36.75 -8.55
C ALA A 693 6.18 36.22 -7.97
N ILE A 694 6.14 35.07 -7.29
CA ILE A 694 7.34 34.40 -6.77
C ILE A 694 8.26 33.98 -7.91
N GLY A 695 7.72 33.30 -8.94
CA GLY A 695 8.49 32.86 -10.10
C GLY A 695 9.14 34.01 -10.87
N PHE A 696 8.41 35.11 -11.08
CA PHE A 696 8.92 36.31 -11.75
C PHE A 696 9.98 37.01 -10.90
N LEU A 697 9.78 37.13 -9.59
CA LEU A 697 10.77 37.75 -8.70
C LEU A 697 12.06 36.92 -8.64
N ALA A 698 11.94 35.58 -8.56
CA ALA A 698 13.07 34.67 -8.59
C ALA A 698 13.84 34.75 -9.91
N ALA A 699 13.17 34.47 -11.04
CA ALA A 699 13.83 34.42 -12.34
C ALA A 699 14.26 35.81 -12.83
N GLY A 700 13.42 36.83 -12.65
CA GLY A 700 13.69 38.19 -13.11
C GLY A 700 14.91 38.81 -12.42
N VAL A 701 15.03 38.67 -11.10
CA VAL A 701 16.21 39.14 -10.35
C VAL A 701 17.45 38.36 -10.76
N THR A 702 17.36 37.04 -10.87
CA THR A 702 18.49 36.20 -11.32
C THR A 702 18.98 36.56 -12.72
N LEU A 703 18.08 36.70 -13.70
CA LEU A 703 18.42 37.08 -15.06
C LEU A 703 19.03 38.48 -15.12
N THR A 704 18.48 39.43 -14.36
CA THR A 704 19.03 40.78 -14.26
C THR A 704 20.46 40.76 -13.72
N MET A 705 20.71 39.99 -12.65
CA MET A 705 22.05 39.82 -12.09
C MET A 705 23.01 39.15 -13.09
N MET A 706 22.57 38.12 -13.83
CA MET A 706 23.38 37.49 -14.88
C MET A 706 23.79 38.50 -15.97
N VAL A 707 22.88 39.36 -16.41
CA VAL A 707 23.19 40.43 -17.38
C VAL A 707 24.17 41.45 -16.81
N LEU A 708 24.02 41.84 -15.54
CA LEU A 708 24.96 42.74 -14.86
C LEU A 708 26.36 42.12 -14.73
N ILE A 709 26.44 40.82 -14.42
CA ILE A 709 27.70 40.07 -14.37
C ILE A 709 28.35 40.04 -15.75
N ALA A 710 27.61 39.67 -16.79
CA ALA A 710 28.14 39.62 -18.16
C ALA A 710 28.67 40.99 -18.61
N ARG A 711 27.93 42.07 -18.32
CA ARG A 711 28.37 43.44 -18.62
C ARG A 711 29.61 43.86 -17.83
N ALA A 712 29.68 43.51 -16.54
CA ALA A 712 30.84 43.78 -15.70
C ALA A 712 32.07 43.03 -16.21
N PHE A 713 31.91 41.74 -16.53
CA PHE A 713 32.96 40.89 -17.08
C PHE A 713 33.48 41.42 -18.43
N TYR A 714 32.57 41.80 -19.34
CA TYR A 714 32.93 42.41 -20.62
C TYR A 714 33.76 43.69 -20.43
N ARG A 715 33.34 44.58 -19.52
CA ARG A 715 34.08 45.82 -19.22
C ARG A 715 35.46 45.53 -18.62
N GLU A 716 35.57 44.55 -17.73
CA GLU A 716 36.85 44.20 -17.10
C GLU A 716 37.87 43.64 -18.08
N HIS A 717 37.42 42.94 -19.12
CA HIS A 717 38.28 42.30 -20.12
C HIS A 717 38.57 43.15 -21.35
N TYR A 718 37.61 43.95 -21.84
CA TYR A 718 37.74 44.67 -23.11
C TYR A 718 37.97 46.19 -22.97
N ALA A 719 37.77 46.78 -21.79
CA ALA A 719 38.04 48.21 -21.58
C ALA A 719 39.51 48.51 -21.22
N LYS A 720 40.38 47.50 -21.28
CA LYS A 720 41.84 47.61 -21.18
C LYS A 720 42.43 47.31 -22.54
#